data_AF-A0A8H2JCS3-F1
#
_entry.id   AF-A0A8H2JCS3-F1
#
_cell.length_a   1.000
_cell.length_b   1.000
_cell.length_c   1.000
_cell.angle_alpha   90.00
_cell.angle_beta   90.00
_cell.angle_gamma   90.00
#
_symmetry.space_group_name_H-M   'P 1'
#
loop_
_entity.id
_entity.type
_entity.pdbx_description
1 polymer ?
#
loop_
_entity_poly.entity_id
_entity_poly.type
_entity_poly.pdbx_seq_one_letter_code
_entity_poly.pdbx_strand_id
1 'polypeptide(L)'
;MPRRSDLNHVLVIGSGPIVIGQACEFDYSGTQACRVLRAEGLQVSLINSNPATIMTDPEYADNTYVEPITPAFVEKIFAQQAERGNKIDAVLATLGGQTALNTAVALHENGVLEKYGVEMIGADFDAIQRGEDRQKFKDIVAKVGGESARSRVCFTMDEVRETVADLGLPVVVRPSFTMGGLGSGMAYTNEDVERMAGDGLAASPSANVLIEESIYGWKEYELELMRDHHDNVVIVCSIENFDPMGVHTGDSVTVAPAMTLTDREYQIMRDLGIAILREVGVDTGGCNIQFAINPADGRLIVIEMNPRVSRSSALASKATGFPIAKIAAKLAIGYTLDEIVNDITKETPACFEPTLDYVVVKAPRFAFEKFPGADQTLTTTMKSVGEAMSLGRNFIEALGKVMRSLETKRAGFWTGTDPDKTLDELLTGLRTATDGRLYDIEQALRLGGSVEVVAEASGVDPWFVDQIATLVALRGELVDAPVLNERLLRRAKHSGLSDRQIAALRPELAGEAGVRALRERLGIRPVYKTVDTCAAEFDAKTPYHYSSYELDPAAETEVAPQTEKPKVLILGSGPNRIGQGIEFDYSCVHAATTLSQAGFETVMVNCNPETVSTDYDTADRLYFEPLTFEDVLEVYHAEQASGAGGPGVVGVIVQLGGQTPLGLADRLEKAGVPVVGTSPKAIDLAEDRGEFGEVLRAAGLPAPRFGTATSFEQARRIASDIGYPVLVRPSYVLGGRGMEIVYDEQTLQGYIERATELSPEHPVLVDRFLEDAIEIDVDALCDGTEVYIGGVMEHIEEAGIHSGDSACALPPVTLGRTDIAAVRKATEAIAHGIGVVGLLNVQYALKDDVLYVLEANPRASRTVPFVSKATAVPLAKACARVMLGATIAELRAEGILVAEGDGASVAPNAPIAVKEAVLPFHRFRKADGSQVDSLLGPEMKSTGEVMGIDSDFGTAFAKSQTAAYGSLPSGGTVFVSVANRDKRSLVFPVKRLADLGFRVLATEGTAEMLRRNGIPCEVVRKNFEEPSPDRPAMSAVDAIKAGEVDMVINTPYGNSGPRIDGYEIRSAAVSASIPCVTTVQGASAAVQGIEAGIRGDIGVRSLQELHSQLAEK
;
A
#
# COMPACT_ATOMS: atom_id res chain seq x y z
N MET A 1 -22.68 26.85 -15.53
CA MET A 1 -23.93 26.21 -15.97
C MET A 1 -24.14 25.01 -15.07
N PRO A 2 -25.36 24.66 -14.64
CA PRO A 2 -25.55 23.49 -13.78
C PRO A 2 -25.17 22.19 -14.52
N ARG A 3 -25.09 21.09 -13.75
CA ARG A 3 -24.89 19.70 -14.20
C ARG A 3 -25.43 19.42 -15.63
N ARG A 4 -24.60 18.80 -16.46
CA ARG A 4 -24.96 18.26 -17.78
C ARG A 4 -26.23 17.40 -17.71
N SER A 5 -27.14 17.60 -18.65
CA SER A 5 -28.43 16.87 -18.74
C SER A 5 -28.42 15.73 -19.76
N ASP A 6 -27.40 15.68 -20.61
CA ASP A 6 -27.19 14.63 -21.59
C ASP A 6 -26.58 13.36 -20.98
N LEU A 7 -25.95 13.48 -19.80
CA LEU A 7 -25.41 12.36 -19.05
C LEU A 7 -26.45 11.82 -18.06
N ASN A 8 -26.68 10.51 -18.08
CA ASN A 8 -27.54 9.78 -17.14
C ASN A 8 -26.77 8.65 -16.45
N HIS A 9 -25.83 8.01 -17.15
CA HIS A 9 -25.06 6.88 -16.63
C HIS A 9 -23.55 7.01 -16.89
N VAL A 10 -22.75 7.02 -15.83
CA VAL A 10 -21.28 7.15 -15.90
C VAL A 10 -20.62 5.86 -15.42
N LEU A 11 -19.61 5.38 -16.16
CA LEU A 11 -18.68 4.34 -15.71
C LEU A 11 -17.43 4.99 -15.11
N VAL A 12 -17.18 4.75 -13.84
CA VAL A 12 -15.91 5.09 -13.18
C VAL A 12 -14.95 3.90 -13.32
N ILE A 13 -13.69 4.17 -13.70
CA ILE A 13 -12.64 3.15 -13.77
C ILE A 13 -11.69 3.32 -12.59
N GLY A 14 -11.57 2.31 -11.73
CA GLY A 14 -10.65 2.29 -10.59
C GLY A 14 -9.20 1.98 -10.99
N SER A 15 -8.32 1.93 -9.99
CA SER A 15 -6.88 1.69 -10.18
C SER A 15 -6.48 0.22 -10.25
N GLY A 16 -7.30 -0.68 -9.71
CA GLY A 16 -6.95 -2.09 -9.56
C GLY A 16 -6.19 -2.34 -8.25
N PRO A 17 -5.32 -3.36 -8.19
CA PRO A 17 -4.59 -3.70 -6.98
C PRO A 17 -3.58 -2.62 -6.58
N ILE A 18 -3.29 -2.58 -5.28
CA ILE A 18 -2.26 -1.70 -4.70
C ILE A 18 -0.86 -2.18 -5.15
N VAL A 19 -0.11 -1.27 -5.77
CA VAL A 19 1.29 -1.49 -6.18
C VAL A 19 2.15 -0.29 -5.80
N ILE A 20 3.46 -0.48 -5.66
CA ILE A 20 4.40 0.64 -5.49
C ILE A 20 4.24 1.61 -6.66
N GLY A 21 3.89 2.85 -6.33
CA GLY A 21 3.63 3.93 -7.28
C GLY A 21 2.14 4.20 -7.55
N GLN A 22 1.24 3.29 -7.18
CA GLN A 22 -0.21 3.43 -7.36
C GLN A 22 -0.94 2.72 -6.22
N ALA A 23 -1.30 3.46 -5.18
CA ALA A 23 -1.76 2.89 -3.91
C ALA A 23 -3.17 3.36 -3.52
N CYS A 24 -3.39 3.64 -2.23
CA CYS A 24 -4.70 3.86 -1.63
C CYS A 24 -5.35 5.17 -2.08
N GLU A 25 -4.57 6.12 -2.61
CA GLU A 25 -5.01 7.45 -3.04
C GLU A 25 -6.15 7.40 -4.07
N PHE A 26 -6.23 6.30 -4.82
CA PHE A 26 -7.25 6.07 -5.85
C PHE A 26 -8.52 5.41 -5.31
N ASP A 27 -8.48 4.69 -4.18
CA ASP A 27 -9.70 4.30 -3.47
C ASP A 27 -10.36 5.53 -2.85
N TYR A 28 -9.57 6.40 -2.20
CA TYR A 28 -10.04 7.69 -1.73
C TYR A 28 -10.69 8.52 -2.85
N SER A 29 -9.97 8.72 -3.94
CA SER A 29 -10.44 9.53 -5.08
C SER A 29 -11.68 8.90 -5.75
N GLY A 30 -11.65 7.59 -5.98
CA GLY A 30 -12.75 6.84 -6.60
C GLY A 30 -14.01 6.82 -5.73
N THR A 31 -13.85 6.65 -4.41
CA THR A 31 -14.96 6.72 -3.44
C THR A 31 -15.63 8.08 -3.47
N GLN A 32 -14.86 9.18 -3.45
CA GLN A 32 -15.41 10.53 -3.56
C GLN A 32 -16.19 10.73 -4.87
N ALA A 33 -15.64 10.25 -5.99
CA ALA A 33 -16.29 10.34 -7.29
C ALA A 33 -17.65 9.65 -7.32
N CYS A 34 -17.69 8.37 -6.90
CA CYS A 34 -18.91 7.57 -6.89
C CYS A 34 -20.00 8.22 -6.02
N ARG A 35 -19.64 8.72 -4.83
CA ARG A 35 -20.58 9.42 -3.93
C ARG A 35 -21.17 10.67 -4.59
N VAL A 36 -20.31 11.50 -5.20
CA VAL A 36 -20.72 12.76 -5.85
C VAL A 36 -21.65 12.48 -7.01
N LEU A 37 -21.25 11.62 -7.94
CA LEU A 37 -22.02 11.34 -9.15
C LEU A 37 -23.42 10.81 -8.80
N ARG A 38 -23.53 9.94 -7.78
CA ARG A 38 -24.84 9.46 -7.30
C ARG A 38 -25.64 10.54 -6.59
N ALA A 39 -25.02 11.37 -5.77
CA ALA A 39 -25.70 12.50 -5.12
C ALA A 39 -26.26 13.50 -6.15
N GLU A 40 -25.63 13.62 -7.31
CA GLU A 40 -26.08 14.42 -8.45
C GLU A 40 -27.17 13.71 -9.29
N GLY A 41 -27.63 12.52 -8.88
CA GLY A 41 -28.70 11.77 -9.53
C GLY A 41 -28.29 11.07 -10.82
N LEU A 42 -27.00 10.78 -11.01
CA LEU A 42 -26.52 9.93 -12.09
C LEU A 42 -26.50 8.47 -11.64
N GLN A 43 -26.81 7.56 -12.56
CA GLN A 43 -26.49 6.16 -12.40
C GLN A 43 -24.96 5.99 -12.51
N VAL A 44 -24.38 5.21 -11.60
CA VAL A 44 -22.94 4.97 -11.56
C VAL A 44 -22.67 3.48 -11.69
N SER A 45 -21.89 3.12 -12.72
CA SER A 45 -21.20 1.84 -12.76
C SER A 45 -19.74 2.06 -12.35
N LEU A 46 -19.14 1.07 -11.69
CA LEU A 46 -17.74 1.09 -11.30
C LEU A 46 -17.08 -0.22 -11.71
N ILE A 47 -15.86 -0.15 -12.25
CA ILE A 47 -14.98 -1.33 -12.38
C ILE A 47 -13.70 -1.14 -11.56
N ASN A 48 -13.43 -2.07 -10.65
CA ASN A 48 -12.15 -2.15 -9.93
C ASN A 48 -11.92 -3.58 -9.42
N SER A 49 -10.80 -4.19 -9.77
CA SER A 49 -10.48 -5.58 -9.39
C SER A 49 -10.09 -5.77 -7.92
N ASN A 50 -9.79 -4.69 -7.19
CA ASN A 50 -9.38 -4.75 -5.79
C ASN A 50 -10.60 -4.89 -4.85
N PRO A 51 -10.74 -6.00 -4.10
CA PRO A 51 -11.87 -6.21 -3.19
C PRO A 51 -11.73 -5.42 -1.89
N ALA A 52 -10.54 -4.92 -1.55
CA ALA A 52 -10.26 -4.26 -0.28
C ALA A 52 -10.62 -2.78 -0.25
N THR A 53 -11.11 -2.23 -1.35
CA THR A 53 -11.47 -0.81 -1.47
C THR A 53 -12.87 -0.50 -0.94
N ILE A 54 -13.07 0.72 -0.45
CA ILE A 54 -14.40 1.24 -0.09
C ILE A 54 -15.22 1.55 -1.34
N MET A 55 -14.60 2.02 -2.42
CA MET A 55 -15.32 2.33 -3.67
C MET A 55 -16.06 1.10 -4.25
N THR A 56 -15.56 -0.12 -3.98
CA THR A 56 -16.20 -1.37 -4.42
C THR A 56 -17.26 -1.92 -3.47
N ASP A 57 -17.60 -1.19 -2.40
CA ASP A 57 -18.77 -1.56 -1.62
C ASP A 57 -20.06 -1.36 -2.45
N PRO A 58 -21.01 -2.32 -2.39
CA PRO A 58 -22.22 -2.28 -3.22
C PRO A 58 -23.08 -1.01 -3.05
N GLU A 59 -22.90 -0.29 -1.94
CA GLU A 59 -23.65 0.92 -1.60
C GLU A 59 -23.07 2.20 -2.21
N TYR A 60 -21.90 2.17 -2.87
CA TYR A 60 -21.27 3.37 -3.46
C TYR A 60 -21.51 3.54 -4.96
N ALA A 61 -21.83 2.47 -5.68
CA ALA A 61 -22.21 2.49 -7.09
C ALA A 61 -23.51 1.69 -7.31
N ASP A 62 -24.22 1.94 -8.41
CA ASP A 62 -25.43 1.17 -8.73
C ASP A 62 -25.09 -0.19 -9.36
N ASN A 63 -23.98 -0.27 -10.10
CA ASN A 63 -23.39 -1.53 -10.55
C ASN A 63 -21.88 -1.55 -10.28
N THR A 64 -21.44 -2.41 -9.36
CA THR A 64 -20.03 -2.54 -8.97
C THR A 64 -19.44 -3.82 -9.55
N TYR A 65 -18.45 -3.70 -10.42
CA TYR A 65 -17.75 -4.81 -11.06
C TYR A 65 -16.38 -5.01 -10.43
N VAL A 66 -16.25 -6.09 -9.65
CA VAL A 66 -14.94 -6.57 -9.18
C VAL A 66 -14.38 -7.53 -10.24
N GLU A 67 -13.88 -6.93 -11.32
CA GLU A 67 -13.48 -7.59 -12.55
C GLU A 67 -12.13 -7.03 -13.06
N PRO A 68 -11.37 -7.76 -13.89
CA PRO A 68 -10.12 -7.28 -14.47
C PRO A 68 -10.26 -5.97 -15.25
N ILE A 69 -9.41 -4.99 -14.94
CA ILE A 69 -9.44 -3.67 -15.59
C ILE A 69 -8.72 -3.73 -16.93
N THR A 70 -9.43 -4.19 -17.95
CA THR A 70 -8.92 -4.31 -19.32
C THR A 70 -9.97 -3.84 -20.33
N PRO A 71 -9.57 -3.41 -21.55
CA PRO A 71 -10.53 -3.00 -22.57
C PRO A 71 -11.57 -4.08 -22.88
N ALA A 72 -11.18 -5.36 -22.89
CA ALA A 72 -12.07 -6.48 -23.17
C ALA A 72 -13.16 -6.66 -22.10
N PHE A 73 -12.84 -6.46 -20.82
CA PHE A 73 -13.82 -6.56 -19.73
C PHE A 73 -14.70 -5.32 -19.66
N VAL A 74 -14.15 -4.12 -19.88
CA VAL A 74 -14.95 -2.89 -19.95
C VAL A 74 -15.94 -2.94 -21.13
N GLU A 75 -15.53 -3.47 -22.28
CA GLU A 75 -16.45 -3.67 -23.41
C GLU A 75 -17.61 -4.62 -23.06
N LYS A 76 -17.35 -5.70 -22.30
CA LYS A 76 -18.42 -6.59 -21.81
C LYS A 76 -19.40 -5.86 -20.90
N ILE A 77 -18.93 -4.92 -20.07
CA ILE A 77 -19.79 -4.09 -19.23
C ILE A 77 -20.66 -3.17 -20.10
N PHE A 78 -20.10 -2.50 -21.11
CA PHE A 78 -20.89 -1.69 -22.05
C PHE A 78 -21.97 -2.50 -22.75
N ALA A 79 -21.62 -3.69 -23.26
CA ALA A 79 -22.57 -4.59 -23.89
C ALA A 79 -23.69 -5.00 -22.92
N GLN A 80 -23.34 -5.47 -21.72
CA GLN A 80 -24.31 -5.91 -20.71
C GLN A 80 -25.27 -4.79 -20.29
N GLN A 81 -24.75 -3.58 -20.04
CA GLN A 81 -25.57 -2.45 -19.62
C GLN A 81 -26.47 -1.94 -20.75
N ALA A 82 -25.97 -1.92 -21.99
CA ALA A 82 -26.78 -1.60 -23.17
C ALA A 82 -27.92 -2.61 -23.40
N GLU A 83 -27.64 -3.92 -23.28
CA GLU A 83 -28.65 -4.99 -23.39
C GLU A 83 -29.76 -4.87 -22.35
N ARG A 84 -29.44 -4.34 -21.16
CA ARG A 84 -30.39 -4.09 -20.07
C ARG A 84 -31.16 -2.78 -20.21
N GLY A 85 -30.89 -1.98 -21.24
CA GLY A 85 -31.51 -0.67 -21.45
C GLY A 85 -30.92 0.46 -20.60
N ASN A 86 -29.82 0.21 -19.89
CA ASN A 86 -29.12 1.18 -19.04
C ASN A 86 -27.78 1.57 -19.68
N LYS A 87 -27.81 2.01 -20.94
CA LYS A 87 -26.62 2.35 -21.71
C LYS A 87 -25.73 3.33 -20.92
N ILE A 88 -24.42 3.07 -20.88
CA ILE A 88 -23.43 3.99 -20.32
C ILE A 88 -23.21 5.15 -21.30
N ASP A 89 -23.26 6.38 -20.80
CA ASP A 89 -23.10 7.60 -21.60
C ASP A 89 -21.65 8.10 -21.60
N ALA A 90 -20.95 7.96 -20.46
CA ALA A 90 -19.59 8.46 -20.31
C ALA A 90 -18.71 7.58 -19.42
N VAL A 91 -17.39 7.72 -19.58
CA VAL A 91 -16.34 7.11 -18.76
C VAL A 91 -15.53 8.20 -18.07
N LEU A 92 -15.32 8.02 -16.76
CA LEU A 92 -14.42 8.84 -15.94
C LEU A 92 -13.19 8.01 -15.55
N ALA A 93 -12.05 8.31 -16.18
CA ALA A 93 -10.79 7.57 -16.01
C ALA A 93 -9.68 8.36 -15.30
N THR A 94 -9.91 9.64 -15.02
CA THR A 94 -8.92 10.55 -14.40
C THR A 94 -8.76 10.35 -12.89
N LEU A 95 -9.47 9.39 -12.30
CA LEU A 95 -9.51 9.12 -10.85
C LEU A 95 -8.96 7.74 -10.44
N GLY A 96 -8.53 6.93 -11.41
CA GLY A 96 -8.03 5.55 -11.21
C GLY A 96 -6.57 5.34 -11.59
N GLY A 97 -5.74 6.39 -11.51
CA GLY A 97 -4.31 6.30 -11.79
C GLY A 97 -3.99 5.93 -13.23
N GLN A 98 -2.81 5.32 -13.44
CA GLN A 98 -2.34 4.98 -14.78
C GLN A 98 -3.13 3.81 -15.39
N THR A 99 -3.56 2.84 -14.57
CA THR A 99 -4.37 1.71 -15.04
C THR A 99 -5.65 2.19 -15.73
N ALA A 100 -6.36 3.15 -15.12
CA ALA A 100 -7.59 3.70 -15.68
C ALA A 100 -7.35 4.47 -16.98
N LEU A 101 -6.33 5.35 -17.01
CA LEU A 101 -5.97 6.11 -18.22
C LEU A 101 -5.59 5.18 -19.38
N ASN A 102 -4.70 4.21 -19.15
CA ASN A 102 -4.27 3.26 -20.17
C ASN A 102 -5.46 2.45 -20.71
N THR A 103 -6.39 2.06 -19.83
CA THR A 103 -7.61 1.34 -20.24
C THR A 103 -8.51 2.22 -21.10
N ALA A 104 -8.74 3.48 -20.72
CA ALA A 104 -9.55 4.42 -21.48
C ALA A 104 -8.95 4.75 -22.86
N VAL A 105 -7.64 4.98 -22.92
CA VAL A 105 -6.87 5.18 -24.16
C VAL A 105 -7.02 3.96 -25.07
N ALA A 106 -6.80 2.76 -24.56
CA ALA A 106 -6.93 1.54 -25.36
C ALA A 106 -8.38 1.28 -25.81
N LEU A 107 -9.40 1.66 -25.02
CA LEU A 107 -10.81 1.61 -25.46
C LEU A 107 -11.09 2.57 -26.62
N HIS A 108 -10.48 3.76 -26.60
CA HIS A 108 -10.57 4.72 -27.69
C HIS A 108 -9.88 4.19 -28.96
N GLU A 109 -8.62 3.76 -28.86
CA GLU A 109 -7.82 3.26 -29.99
C GLU A 109 -8.43 2.03 -30.65
N ASN A 110 -9.07 1.15 -29.87
CA ASN A 110 -9.78 -0.03 -30.37
C ASN A 110 -11.17 0.30 -30.97
N GLY A 111 -11.59 1.57 -30.98
CA GLY A 111 -12.89 2.01 -31.50
C GLY A 111 -14.09 1.58 -30.63
N VAL A 112 -13.86 1.13 -29.39
CA VAL A 112 -14.92 0.63 -28.51
C VAL A 112 -15.80 1.80 -28.02
N LEU A 113 -15.19 2.92 -27.64
CA LEU A 113 -15.94 4.10 -27.20
C LEU A 113 -16.87 4.63 -28.29
N GLU A 114 -16.40 4.69 -29.54
CA GLU A 114 -17.23 5.08 -30.69
C GLU A 114 -18.34 4.06 -30.96
N LYS A 115 -18.02 2.76 -30.95
CA LYS A 115 -18.98 1.65 -31.17
C LYS A 115 -20.18 1.73 -30.23
N TYR A 116 -19.96 2.07 -28.96
CA TYR A 116 -21.02 2.21 -27.97
C TYR A 116 -21.49 3.66 -27.80
N GLY A 117 -20.88 4.65 -28.47
CA GLY A 117 -21.19 6.07 -28.29
C GLY A 117 -21.05 6.51 -26.83
N VAL A 118 -19.89 6.23 -26.24
CA VAL A 118 -19.51 6.55 -24.86
C VAL A 118 -18.47 7.68 -24.91
N GLU A 119 -18.71 8.76 -24.17
CA GLU A 119 -17.81 9.92 -24.07
C GLU A 119 -16.74 9.72 -22.98
N MET A 120 -15.55 10.30 -23.16
CA MET A 120 -14.58 10.46 -22.05
C MET A 120 -14.78 11.83 -21.40
N ILE A 121 -15.02 11.83 -20.08
CA ILE A 121 -15.23 13.06 -19.30
C ILE A 121 -14.10 13.29 -18.29
N GLY A 122 -13.90 14.54 -17.88
CA GLY A 122 -12.81 14.99 -17.00
C GLY A 122 -11.52 15.31 -17.77
N ALA A 123 -11.06 14.38 -18.62
CA ALA A 123 -10.02 14.64 -19.61
C ALA A 123 -10.30 13.84 -20.89
N ASP A 124 -10.25 14.50 -22.04
CA ASP A 124 -10.40 13.84 -23.33
C ASP A 124 -9.11 13.10 -23.75
N PHE A 125 -9.22 12.29 -24.81
CA PHE A 125 -8.10 11.51 -25.33
C PHE A 125 -6.91 12.39 -25.72
N ASP A 126 -7.17 13.52 -26.38
CA ASP A 126 -6.10 14.38 -26.87
C ASP A 126 -5.36 15.10 -25.73
N ALA A 127 -6.06 15.48 -24.67
CA ALA A 127 -5.50 16.08 -23.46
C ALA A 127 -4.63 15.08 -22.70
N ILE A 128 -5.11 13.84 -22.54
CA ILE A 128 -4.32 12.75 -21.96
C ILE A 128 -3.05 12.51 -22.79
N GLN A 129 -3.19 12.40 -24.11
CA GLN A 129 -2.05 12.22 -25.02
C GLN A 129 -1.06 13.39 -24.97
N ARG A 130 -1.54 14.63 -24.85
CA ARG A 130 -0.69 15.82 -24.74
C ARG A 130 0.05 15.88 -23.39
N GLY A 131 -0.53 15.35 -22.32
CA GLY A 131 0.09 15.30 -21.00
C GLY A 131 1.06 14.14 -20.81
N GLU A 132 0.73 12.95 -21.31
CA GLU A 132 1.49 11.71 -21.10
C GLU A 132 2.62 11.52 -22.13
N ASP A 133 2.44 12.00 -23.37
CA ASP A 133 3.50 11.95 -24.39
C ASP A 133 4.56 13.03 -24.10
N ARG A 134 5.74 12.59 -23.69
CA ARG A 134 6.84 13.46 -23.29
C ARG A 134 7.27 14.45 -24.37
N GLN A 135 7.25 14.07 -25.64
CA GLN A 135 7.66 14.97 -26.72
C GLN A 135 6.58 16.02 -26.97
N LYS A 136 5.31 15.61 -27.04
CA LYS A 136 4.19 16.56 -27.17
C LYS A 136 4.16 17.54 -25.99
N PHE A 137 4.38 17.05 -24.77
CA PHE A 137 4.43 17.89 -23.58
C PHE A 137 5.61 18.88 -23.63
N LYS A 138 6.80 18.44 -24.03
CA LYS A 138 7.97 19.34 -24.21
C LYS A 138 7.70 20.43 -25.24
N ASP A 139 7.05 20.10 -26.35
CA ASP A 139 6.67 21.06 -27.39
C ASP A 139 5.65 22.08 -26.86
N ILE A 140 4.70 21.63 -26.02
CA ILE A 140 3.73 22.49 -25.32
C ILE A 140 4.43 23.45 -24.36
N VAL A 141 5.34 22.93 -23.51
CA VAL A 141 6.12 23.76 -22.58
C VAL A 141 6.88 24.84 -23.32
N ALA A 142 7.58 24.48 -24.41
CA ALA A 142 8.29 25.44 -25.25
C ALA A 142 7.34 26.46 -25.91
N LYS A 143 6.17 26.03 -26.36
CA LYS A 143 5.15 26.89 -26.99
C LYS A 143 4.63 27.96 -26.02
N VAL A 144 4.42 27.61 -24.75
CA VAL A 144 3.93 28.55 -23.72
C VAL A 144 5.05 29.39 -23.08
N GLY A 145 6.30 29.22 -23.53
CA GLY A 145 7.45 29.98 -23.07
C GLY A 145 8.13 29.42 -21.81
N GLY A 146 7.81 28.18 -21.41
CA GLY A 146 8.54 27.44 -20.40
C GLY A 146 9.76 26.72 -20.96
N GLU A 147 10.61 26.21 -20.07
CA GLU A 147 11.76 25.39 -20.43
C GLU A 147 11.60 23.97 -19.89
N SER A 148 12.02 22.98 -20.67
CA SER A 148 12.27 21.61 -20.19
C SER A 148 13.77 21.34 -20.22
N ALA A 149 14.21 20.30 -19.51
CA ALA A 149 15.60 19.87 -19.57
C ALA A 149 16.05 19.67 -21.04
N ARG A 150 17.25 20.18 -21.37
CA ARG A 150 17.85 19.97 -22.69
C ARG A 150 18.06 18.47 -22.89
N SER A 151 17.53 17.94 -23.98
CA SER A 151 17.62 16.51 -24.27
C SER A 151 17.49 16.23 -25.76
N ARG A 152 18.07 15.10 -26.18
CA ARG A 152 18.07 14.62 -27.58
C ARG A 152 17.93 13.10 -27.61
N VAL A 153 17.01 12.63 -28.44
CA VAL A 153 16.87 11.20 -28.75
C VAL A 153 18.02 10.80 -29.68
N CYS A 154 18.75 9.76 -29.29
CA CYS A 154 19.92 9.24 -29.97
C CYS A 154 19.65 7.78 -30.38
N PHE A 155 19.94 7.44 -31.64
CA PHE A 155 19.74 6.12 -32.23
C PHE A 155 21.06 5.35 -32.38
N THR A 156 22.20 6.01 -32.15
CA THR A 156 23.53 5.42 -32.22
C THR A 156 24.41 5.93 -31.09
N MET A 157 25.46 5.17 -30.74
CA MET A 157 26.42 5.62 -29.73
C MET A 157 27.20 6.88 -30.15
N ASP A 158 27.35 7.15 -31.44
CA ASP A 158 27.99 8.39 -31.91
C ASP A 158 27.10 9.61 -31.65
N GLU A 159 25.79 9.50 -31.87
CA GLU A 159 24.83 10.55 -31.50
C GLU A 159 24.78 10.77 -29.98
N VAL A 160 24.89 9.69 -29.19
CA VAL A 160 24.98 9.76 -27.73
C VAL A 160 26.22 10.56 -27.32
N ARG A 161 27.41 10.22 -27.85
CA ARG A 161 28.67 10.92 -27.53
C ARG A 161 28.63 12.39 -27.92
N GLU A 162 28.08 12.72 -29.09
CA GLU A 162 27.90 14.11 -29.54
C GLU A 162 27.00 14.87 -28.57
N THR A 163 25.88 14.27 -28.17
CA THR A 163 24.94 14.89 -27.24
C THR A 163 25.55 15.08 -25.86
N VAL A 164 26.27 14.10 -25.33
CA VAL A 164 26.98 14.21 -24.04
C VAL A 164 28.04 15.31 -24.08
N ALA A 165 28.72 15.50 -25.21
CA ALA A 165 29.70 16.57 -25.37
C ALA A 165 29.06 17.98 -25.34
N ASP A 166 27.82 18.10 -25.81
CA ASP A 166 27.04 19.35 -25.76
C ASP A 166 26.40 19.61 -24.37
N LEU A 167 25.86 18.57 -23.74
CA LEU A 167 25.16 18.69 -22.46
C LEU A 167 26.12 18.75 -21.26
N GLY A 168 27.23 18.03 -21.32
CA GLY A 168 28.18 17.85 -20.22
C GLY A 168 27.74 16.77 -19.22
N LEU A 169 28.71 16.08 -18.61
CA LEU A 169 28.43 15.08 -17.56
C LEU A 169 28.17 15.75 -16.20
N PRO A 170 27.36 15.12 -15.33
CA PRO A 170 26.60 13.91 -15.58
C PRO A 170 25.39 14.15 -16.51
N VAL A 171 24.96 13.11 -17.23
CA VAL A 171 23.73 13.12 -18.04
C VAL A 171 22.79 12.02 -17.62
N VAL A 172 21.49 12.23 -17.81
CA VAL A 172 20.50 11.16 -17.68
C VAL A 172 20.44 10.38 -19.01
N VAL A 173 20.59 9.06 -18.93
CA VAL A 173 20.39 8.14 -20.06
C VAL A 173 19.05 7.44 -19.85
N ARG A 174 18.13 7.51 -20.81
CA ARG A 174 16.81 6.86 -20.74
C ARG A 174 16.50 6.10 -22.03
N PRO A 175 16.51 4.76 -22.04
CA PRO A 175 16.08 3.99 -23.19
C PRO A 175 14.59 4.19 -23.47
N SER A 176 14.22 4.33 -24.74
CA SER A 176 12.81 4.50 -25.10
C SER A 176 12.07 3.17 -25.11
N PHE A 177 10.77 3.23 -24.76
CA PHE A 177 9.84 2.09 -24.71
C PHE A 177 10.27 0.95 -23.78
N THR A 178 11.11 1.24 -22.78
CA THR A 178 11.40 0.30 -21.69
C THR A 178 10.50 0.61 -20.49
N MET A 179 9.88 -0.41 -19.90
CA MET A 179 8.97 -0.22 -18.76
C MET A 179 9.75 -0.05 -17.45
N GLY A 180 9.20 0.73 -16.51
CA GLY A 180 9.71 0.85 -15.14
C GLY A 180 11.13 1.42 -15.03
N GLY A 181 11.57 2.24 -16.00
CA GLY A 181 12.92 2.80 -16.02
C GLY A 181 14.02 1.77 -16.30
N LEU A 182 13.69 0.61 -16.88
CA LEU A 182 14.66 -0.42 -17.24
C LEU A 182 15.74 0.17 -18.17
N GLY A 183 16.98 0.19 -17.70
CA GLY A 183 18.14 0.75 -18.40
C GLY A 183 18.27 2.28 -18.31
N SER A 184 17.34 2.96 -17.62
CA SER A 184 17.46 4.39 -17.32
C SER A 184 18.36 4.63 -16.12
N GLY A 185 19.15 5.68 -16.13
CA GLY A 185 19.91 6.13 -14.96
C GLY A 185 20.86 7.28 -15.27
N MET A 186 21.67 7.65 -14.27
CA MET A 186 22.62 8.75 -14.36
C MET A 186 23.99 8.24 -14.77
N ALA A 187 24.54 8.78 -15.87
CA ALA A 187 25.89 8.52 -16.29
C ALA A 187 26.82 9.64 -15.79
N TYR A 188 27.75 9.30 -14.90
CA TYR A 188 28.71 10.25 -14.32
C TYR A 188 30.04 10.27 -15.07
N THR A 189 30.33 9.19 -15.78
CA THR A 189 31.56 9.01 -16.54
C THR A 189 31.23 8.62 -17.98
N ASN A 190 32.18 8.80 -18.90
CA ASN A 190 32.03 8.30 -20.25
C ASN A 190 31.91 6.77 -20.29
N GLU A 191 32.50 6.03 -19.34
CA GLU A 191 32.31 4.58 -19.23
C GLU A 191 30.87 4.23 -18.84
N ASP A 192 30.24 5.02 -17.95
CA ASP A 192 28.82 4.86 -17.65
C ASP A 192 27.96 5.13 -18.89
N VAL A 193 28.28 6.18 -19.67
CA VAL A 193 27.57 6.48 -20.92
C VAL A 193 27.66 5.30 -21.88
N GLU A 194 28.87 4.76 -22.13
CA GLU A 194 29.07 3.64 -23.05
C GLU A 194 28.28 2.41 -22.63
N ARG A 195 28.32 2.06 -21.33
CA ARG A 195 27.58 0.92 -20.79
C ARG A 195 26.07 1.15 -20.86
N MET A 196 25.58 2.24 -20.26
CA MET A 196 24.15 2.48 -20.07
C MET A 196 23.45 2.78 -21.39
N ALA A 197 24.02 3.62 -22.24
CA ALA A 197 23.43 3.93 -23.54
C ALA A 197 23.61 2.77 -24.53
N GLY A 198 24.72 2.03 -24.46
CA GLY A 198 24.94 0.83 -25.28
C GLY A 198 23.93 -0.26 -24.96
N ASP A 199 23.79 -0.59 -23.67
CA ASP A 199 22.79 -1.54 -23.18
C ASP A 199 21.37 -1.05 -23.51
N GLY A 200 21.12 0.25 -23.33
CA GLY A 200 19.85 0.90 -23.65
C GLY A 200 19.46 0.80 -25.13
N LEU A 201 20.39 1.05 -26.04
CA LEU A 201 20.19 0.92 -27.48
C LEU A 201 19.94 -0.54 -27.88
N ALA A 202 20.64 -1.49 -27.25
CA ALA A 202 20.44 -2.92 -27.51
C ALA A 202 19.12 -3.46 -26.95
N ALA A 203 18.67 -2.92 -25.82
CA ALA A 203 17.44 -3.33 -25.14
C ALA A 203 16.18 -2.62 -25.68
N SER A 204 16.31 -1.41 -26.24
CA SER A 204 15.17 -0.64 -26.74
C SER A 204 14.55 -1.31 -27.98
N PRO A 205 13.24 -1.61 -27.99
CA PRO A 205 12.54 -2.15 -29.17
C PRO A 205 12.64 -1.24 -30.40
N SER A 206 12.76 0.07 -30.17
CA SER A 206 12.94 1.10 -31.20
C SER A 206 14.40 1.51 -31.39
N ALA A 207 15.34 0.80 -30.76
CA ALA A 207 16.78 1.01 -30.80
C ALA A 207 17.20 2.48 -30.59
N ASN A 208 16.66 3.15 -29.57
CA ASN A 208 17.02 4.53 -29.25
C ASN A 208 17.02 4.83 -27.74
N VAL A 209 17.80 5.84 -27.37
CA VAL A 209 17.97 6.34 -26.00
C VAL A 209 17.86 7.86 -25.98
N LEU A 210 17.14 8.42 -25.02
CA LEU A 210 17.13 9.84 -24.72
C LEU A 210 18.31 10.19 -23.82
N ILE A 211 19.12 11.15 -24.23
CA ILE A 211 20.18 11.74 -23.41
C ILE A 211 19.73 13.13 -22.98
N GLU A 212 19.76 13.42 -21.68
CA GLU A 212 19.23 14.64 -21.07
C GLU A 212 20.21 15.27 -20.09
N GLU A 213 20.21 16.60 -20.02
CA GLU A 213 21.06 17.33 -19.07
C GLU A 213 20.69 16.98 -17.64
N SER A 214 21.68 16.89 -16.76
CA SER A 214 21.41 16.65 -15.36
C SER A 214 20.94 17.93 -14.68
N ILE A 215 19.75 17.85 -14.09
CA ILE A 215 19.21 18.79 -13.10
C ILE A 215 19.27 18.19 -11.69
N TYR A 216 20.13 17.19 -11.49
CA TYR A 216 20.30 16.52 -10.20
C TYR A 216 20.75 17.52 -9.14
N GLY A 217 20.15 17.45 -7.95
CA GLY A 217 20.42 18.36 -6.84
C GLY A 217 19.69 19.71 -6.92
N TRP A 218 18.89 19.98 -7.98
CA TRP A 218 18.03 21.16 -8.01
C TRP A 218 16.86 21.01 -7.04
N LYS A 219 16.24 22.12 -6.65
CA LYS A 219 15.01 22.10 -5.85
C LYS A 219 13.87 21.53 -6.70
N GLU A 220 13.00 20.73 -6.10
CA GLU A 220 11.85 20.12 -6.77
C GLU A 220 10.54 20.60 -6.13
N TYR A 221 9.60 21.03 -6.97
CA TYR A 221 8.31 21.59 -6.58
C TYR A 221 7.18 20.94 -7.34
N GLU A 222 6.00 20.88 -6.70
CA GLU A 222 4.77 20.42 -7.32
C GLU A 222 3.67 21.45 -7.13
N LEU A 223 2.86 21.67 -8.16
CA LEU A 223 1.64 22.46 -8.08
C LEU A 223 0.43 21.57 -8.40
N GLU A 224 -0.54 21.57 -7.50
CA GLU A 224 -1.87 21.01 -7.74
C GLU A 224 -2.78 22.11 -8.27
N LEU A 225 -3.25 21.95 -9.50
CA LEU A 225 -4.13 22.92 -10.16
C LEU A 225 -5.47 22.29 -10.49
N MET A 226 -6.52 23.11 -10.52
CA MET A 226 -7.82 22.73 -11.05
C MET A 226 -8.33 23.75 -12.04
N ARG A 227 -9.00 23.27 -13.10
CA ARG A 227 -9.59 24.10 -14.13
C ARG A 227 -10.99 23.63 -14.50
N ASP A 228 -11.87 24.59 -14.73
CA ASP A 228 -13.22 24.35 -15.25
C ASP A 228 -13.42 24.87 -16.68
N HIS A 229 -14.59 24.53 -17.26
CA HIS A 229 -14.90 24.83 -18.65
C HIS A 229 -15.21 26.33 -18.90
N HIS A 230 -15.30 27.15 -17.84
CA HIS A 230 -15.32 28.62 -17.93
C HIS A 230 -13.91 29.22 -17.92
N ASP A 231 -12.86 28.37 -17.92
CA ASP A 231 -11.46 28.76 -17.82
C ASP A 231 -11.09 29.42 -16.48
N ASN A 232 -11.88 29.18 -15.42
CA ASN A 232 -11.43 29.46 -14.07
C ASN A 232 -10.31 28.47 -13.72
N VAL A 233 -9.23 28.97 -13.12
CA VAL A 233 -8.09 28.15 -12.69
C VAL A 233 -7.74 28.53 -11.26
N VAL A 234 -7.58 27.52 -10.41
CA VAL A 234 -7.15 27.67 -9.02
C VAL A 234 -5.93 26.80 -8.74
N ILE A 235 -5.03 27.30 -7.92
CA ILE A 235 -3.90 26.54 -7.39
C ILE A 235 -4.34 26.06 -6.00
N VAL A 236 -4.54 24.76 -5.88
CA VAL A 236 -5.05 24.16 -4.64
C VAL A 236 -3.93 24.04 -3.62
N CYS A 237 -2.74 23.62 -4.06
CA CYS A 237 -1.61 23.43 -3.16
C CYS A 237 -0.28 23.58 -3.90
N SER A 238 0.72 24.08 -3.20
CA SER A 238 2.12 24.04 -3.62
C SER A 238 2.92 23.17 -2.66
N ILE A 239 3.70 22.26 -3.21
CA ILE A 239 4.51 21.31 -2.46
C ILE A 239 5.98 21.57 -2.78
N GLU A 240 6.83 21.65 -1.77
CA GLU A 240 8.28 21.69 -1.90
C GLU A 240 8.87 20.38 -1.40
N ASN A 241 9.76 19.78 -2.19
CA ASN A 241 10.45 18.56 -1.79
C ASN A 241 11.64 18.92 -0.89
N PHE A 242 11.75 18.24 0.26
CA PHE A 242 12.93 18.35 1.13
C PHE A 242 14.13 17.67 0.46
N ASP A 243 13.88 16.53 -0.18
CA ASP A 243 14.87 15.83 -0.98
C ASP A 243 14.98 16.49 -2.36
N PRO A 244 16.19 16.82 -2.86
CA PRO A 244 16.32 17.50 -4.14
C PRO A 244 16.12 16.54 -5.33
N MET A 245 15.98 17.12 -6.53
CA MET A 245 15.86 16.41 -7.81
C MET A 245 16.87 15.26 -7.90
N GLY A 246 16.36 14.06 -8.18
CA GLY A 246 17.13 12.82 -8.18
C GLY A 246 16.53 11.74 -7.28
N VAL A 247 15.71 12.16 -6.31
CA VAL A 247 14.79 11.29 -5.56
C VAL A 247 13.38 11.55 -6.06
N HIS A 248 12.65 10.51 -6.43
CA HIS A 248 11.27 10.64 -6.89
C HIS A 248 10.39 11.26 -5.79
N THR A 249 9.50 12.19 -6.12
CA THR A 249 8.59 12.87 -5.16
C THR A 249 7.88 11.92 -4.18
N GLY A 250 7.40 10.77 -4.66
CA GLY A 250 6.82 9.70 -3.83
C GLY A 250 7.78 9.07 -2.80
N ASP A 251 9.09 9.01 -3.08
CA ASP A 251 10.14 8.59 -2.14
C ASP A 251 10.79 9.77 -1.40
N SER A 252 10.33 11.00 -1.67
CA SER A 252 10.81 12.19 -1.00
C SER A 252 10.00 12.50 0.26
N VAL A 253 10.66 13.09 1.24
CA VAL A 253 10.01 13.94 2.24
C VAL A 253 9.57 15.22 1.53
N THR A 254 8.32 15.63 1.74
CA THR A 254 7.75 16.82 1.09
C THR A 254 7.01 17.69 2.09
N VAL A 255 6.91 18.98 1.81
CA VAL A 255 6.27 19.97 2.67
C VAL A 255 5.24 20.80 1.90
N ALA A 256 4.15 21.17 2.56
CA ALA A 256 3.19 22.14 2.06
C ALA A 256 2.93 23.22 3.13
N PRO A 257 2.89 24.52 2.78
CA PRO A 257 3.13 25.06 1.43
C PRO A 257 4.63 25.04 1.04
N ALA A 258 4.98 25.59 -0.13
CA ALA A 258 6.36 25.86 -0.50
C ALA A 258 6.98 26.90 0.45
N MET A 259 8.24 26.69 0.85
CA MET A 259 8.91 27.43 1.92
C MET A 259 9.99 28.39 1.42
N THR A 260 10.72 28.01 0.36
CA THR A 260 11.96 28.70 -0.04
C THR A 260 11.87 29.47 -1.36
N LEU A 261 10.65 29.68 -1.87
CA LEU A 261 10.40 30.55 -3.03
C LEU A 261 10.09 31.97 -2.58
N THR A 262 10.67 32.95 -3.27
CA THR A 262 10.13 34.30 -3.23
C THR A 262 8.76 34.32 -3.91
N ASP A 263 7.89 35.24 -3.51
CA ASP A 263 6.59 35.42 -4.18
C ASP A 263 6.74 35.59 -5.70
N ARG A 264 7.79 36.27 -6.18
CA ARG A 264 8.04 36.40 -7.62
C ARG A 264 8.30 35.08 -8.31
N GLU A 265 9.14 34.22 -7.73
CA GLU A 265 9.41 32.88 -8.28
C GLU A 265 8.14 32.02 -8.23
N TYR A 266 7.38 32.10 -7.15
CA TYR A 266 6.10 31.43 -7.01
C TYR A 266 5.10 31.87 -8.08
N GLN A 267 4.92 33.17 -8.31
CA GLN A 267 4.01 33.68 -9.35
C GLN A 267 4.46 33.26 -10.75
N ILE A 268 5.76 33.24 -11.05
CA ILE A 268 6.28 32.73 -12.34
C ILE A 268 5.92 31.26 -12.52
N MET A 269 6.16 30.43 -11.50
CA MET A 269 5.82 29.00 -11.52
C MET A 269 4.31 28.78 -11.66
N ARG A 270 3.51 29.55 -10.91
CA ARG A 270 2.04 29.56 -10.97
C ARG A 270 1.52 29.91 -12.37
N ASP A 271 1.95 31.03 -12.93
CA ASP A 271 1.49 31.50 -14.23
C ASP A 271 1.88 30.53 -15.36
N LEU A 272 3.09 29.96 -15.27
CA LEU A 272 3.54 28.92 -16.20
C LEU A 272 2.69 27.65 -16.07
N GLY A 273 2.38 27.20 -14.85
CA GLY A 273 1.50 26.06 -14.60
C GLY A 273 0.10 26.26 -15.20
N ILE A 274 -0.49 27.45 -15.03
CA ILE A 274 -1.77 27.80 -15.64
C ILE A 274 -1.68 27.76 -17.18
N ALA A 275 -0.61 28.29 -17.77
CA ALA A 275 -0.42 28.30 -19.21
C ALA A 275 -0.27 26.89 -19.79
N ILE A 276 0.49 26.01 -19.12
CA ILE A 276 0.64 24.60 -19.50
C ILE A 276 -0.71 23.88 -19.42
N LEU A 277 -1.43 24.02 -18.31
CA LEU A 277 -2.74 23.41 -18.10
C LEU A 277 -3.72 23.75 -19.24
N ARG A 278 -3.77 25.04 -19.61
CA ARG A 278 -4.60 25.53 -20.72
C ARG A 278 -4.20 24.94 -22.07
N GLU A 279 -2.91 24.86 -22.36
CA GLU A 279 -2.41 24.38 -23.66
C GLU A 279 -2.52 22.86 -23.80
N VAL A 280 -2.35 22.11 -22.72
CA VAL A 280 -2.66 20.67 -22.69
C VAL A 280 -4.18 20.47 -22.83
N GLY A 281 -4.98 21.41 -22.33
CA GLY A 281 -6.43 21.42 -22.56
C GLY A 281 -7.21 20.52 -21.61
N VAL A 282 -6.70 20.29 -20.40
CA VAL A 282 -7.55 19.78 -19.32
C VAL A 282 -8.46 20.93 -18.88
N ASP A 283 -9.76 20.81 -19.12
CA ASP A 283 -10.74 21.88 -18.93
C ASP A 283 -11.85 21.53 -17.93
N THR A 284 -11.87 20.31 -17.38
CA THR A 284 -12.92 19.84 -16.47
C THR A 284 -12.37 18.94 -15.36
N GLY A 285 -11.25 19.35 -14.75
CA GLY A 285 -10.59 18.51 -13.74
C GLY A 285 -9.37 19.13 -13.06
N GLY A 286 -8.70 18.30 -12.26
CA GLY A 286 -7.43 18.63 -11.60
C GLY A 286 -6.23 17.99 -12.28
N CYS A 287 -5.05 18.59 -12.08
CA CYS A 287 -3.78 18.04 -12.51
C CYS A 287 -2.65 18.41 -11.54
N ASN A 288 -1.59 17.63 -11.59
CA ASN A 288 -0.32 17.91 -10.91
C ASN A 288 0.73 18.34 -11.96
N ILE A 289 1.48 19.41 -11.71
CA ILE A 289 2.63 19.81 -12.53
C ILE A 289 3.88 19.87 -11.65
N GLN A 290 4.96 19.25 -12.12
CA GLN A 290 6.26 19.21 -11.43
C GLN A 290 7.26 20.17 -12.06
N PHE A 291 8.04 20.83 -11.22
CA PHE A 291 9.04 21.82 -11.59
C PHE A 291 10.36 21.56 -10.86
N ALA A 292 11.47 21.90 -11.51
CA ALA A 292 12.77 22.03 -10.86
C ALA A 292 13.26 23.47 -10.93
N ILE A 293 13.84 23.97 -9.84
CA ILE A 293 14.44 25.31 -9.77
C ILE A 293 15.90 25.19 -9.39
N ASN A 294 16.77 25.79 -10.19
CA ASN A 294 18.19 25.89 -9.88
C ASN A 294 18.39 26.85 -8.70
N PRO A 295 18.90 26.38 -7.55
CA PRO A 295 19.10 27.25 -6.39
C PRO A 295 20.15 28.35 -6.63
N ALA A 296 21.01 28.22 -7.64
CA ALA A 296 22.08 29.17 -7.91
C ALA A 296 21.62 30.43 -8.68
N ASP A 297 20.64 30.30 -9.58
CA ASP A 297 20.24 31.38 -10.50
C ASP A 297 18.72 31.52 -10.71
N GLY A 298 17.91 30.64 -10.11
CA GLY A 298 16.45 30.68 -10.23
C GLY A 298 15.90 30.15 -11.57
N ARG A 299 16.73 29.49 -12.40
CA ARG A 299 16.26 28.85 -13.64
C ARG A 299 15.19 27.81 -13.33
N LEU A 300 14.00 28.00 -13.88
CA LEU A 300 12.83 27.14 -13.72
C LEU A 300 12.70 26.17 -14.90
N ILE A 301 12.58 24.88 -14.60
CA ILE A 301 12.39 23.80 -15.57
C ILE A 301 11.10 23.07 -15.25
N VAL A 302 10.28 22.80 -16.27
CA VAL A 302 9.10 21.94 -16.17
C VAL A 302 9.54 20.50 -16.37
N ILE A 303 9.16 19.62 -15.45
CA ILE A 303 9.54 18.20 -15.45
C ILE A 303 8.48 17.37 -16.18
N GLU A 304 7.26 17.38 -15.65
CA GLU A 304 6.13 16.65 -16.21
C GLU A 304 4.81 17.24 -15.68
N MET A 305 3.71 16.78 -16.28
CA MET A 305 2.37 17.02 -15.78
C MET A 305 1.58 15.72 -15.81
N ASN A 306 0.80 15.49 -14.77
CA ASN A 306 -0.13 14.37 -14.68
C ASN A 306 -1.57 14.89 -14.88
N PRO A 307 -2.24 14.63 -16.02
CA PRO A 307 -3.59 15.13 -16.33
C PRO A 307 -4.70 14.31 -15.63
N ARG A 308 -4.49 14.02 -14.35
CA ARG A 308 -5.35 13.20 -13.49
C ARG A 308 -5.07 13.52 -12.02
N VAL A 309 -5.89 12.97 -11.13
CA VAL A 309 -5.51 12.90 -9.71
C VAL A 309 -4.29 12.00 -9.51
N SER A 310 -3.57 12.26 -8.43
CA SER A 310 -2.29 11.67 -8.08
C SER A 310 -2.20 11.45 -6.56
N ARG A 311 -1.13 10.79 -6.10
CA ARG A 311 -0.77 10.79 -4.67
C ARG A 311 -0.64 12.21 -4.10
N SER A 312 -0.02 13.11 -4.86
CA SER A 312 0.17 14.51 -4.48
C SER A 312 -1.17 15.24 -4.37
N SER A 313 -2.16 14.90 -5.19
CA SER A 313 -3.51 15.47 -5.07
C SER A 313 -4.27 14.97 -3.83
N ALA A 314 -4.08 13.71 -3.43
CA ALA A 314 -4.65 13.19 -2.18
C ALA A 314 -3.98 13.87 -0.98
N LEU A 315 -2.64 13.94 -0.98
CA LEU A 315 -1.85 14.70 -0.01
C LEU A 315 -2.32 16.16 0.08
N ALA A 316 -2.45 16.86 -1.05
CA ALA A 316 -2.93 18.24 -1.11
C ALA A 316 -4.35 18.39 -0.59
N SER A 317 -5.24 17.43 -0.88
CA SER A 317 -6.61 17.44 -0.35
C SER A 317 -6.62 17.36 1.16
N LYS A 318 -5.77 16.51 1.76
CA LYS A 318 -5.65 16.42 3.22
C LYS A 318 -4.93 17.63 3.82
N ALA A 319 -3.89 18.12 3.16
CA ALA A 319 -3.14 19.27 3.62
C ALA A 319 -4.00 20.54 3.71
N THR A 320 -4.88 20.74 2.72
CA THR A 320 -5.64 21.97 2.57
C THR A 320 -7.06 21.88 3.12
N GLY A 321 -7.65 20.67 3.16
CA GLY A 321 -9.08 20.47 3.36
C GLY A 321 -9.90 20.63 2.08
N PHE A 322 -9.27 20.91 0.93
CA PHE A 322 -9.93 21.10 -0.36
C PHE A 322 -10.11 19.75 -1.09
N PRO A 323 -11.33 19.24 -1.32
CA PRO A 323 -11.54 17.88 -1.82
C PRO A 323 -11.41 17.79 -3.36
N ILE A 324 -10.17 17.68 -3.85
CA ILE A 324 -9.85 17.73 -5.29
C ILE A 324 -10.66 16.71 -6.10
N ALA A 325 -10.69 15.45 -5.70
CA ALA A 325 -11.38 14.39 -6.45
C ALA A 325 -12.90 14.60 -6.49
N LYS A 326 -13.50 15.02 -5.37
CA LYS A 326 -14.93 15.40 -5.28
C LYS A 326 -15.29 16.52 -6.26
N ILE A 327 -14.47 17.56 -6.31
CA ILE A 327 -14.68 18.72 -7.19
C ILE A 327 -14.43 18.32 -8.64
N ALA A 328 -13.36 17.57 -8.93
CA ALA A 328 -13.06 17.09 -10.28
C ALA A 328 -14.21 16.26 -10.86
N ALA A 329 -14.86 15.41 -10.07
CA ALA A 329 -16.05 14.67 -10.50
C ALA A 329 -17.24 15.58 -10.85
N LYS A 330 -17.44 16.69 -10.12
CA LYS A 330 -18.46 17.70 -10.47
C LYS A 330 -18.09 18.47 -11.73
N LEU A 331 -16.84 18.87 -11.89
CA LEU A 331 -16.37 19.57 -13.09
C LEU A 331 -16.53 18.69 -14.35
N ALA A 332 -16.22 17.39 -14.25
CA ALA A 332 -16.37 16.43 -15.34
C ALA A 332 -17.82 16.31 -15.86
N ILE A 333 -18.82 16.61 -15.02
CA ILE A 333 -20.25 16.62 -15.39
C ILE A 333 -20.78 18.04 -15.64
N GLY A 334 -19.90 19.02 -15.84
CA GLY A 334 -20.23 20.35 -16.35
C GLY A 334 -20.46 21.44 -15.32
N TYR A 335 -20.20 21.21 -14.03
CA TYR A 335 -20.17 22.31 -13.05
C TYR A 335 -18.97 23.24 -13.31
N THR A 336 -19.05 24.46 -12.76
CA THR A 336 -17.91 25.39 -12.64
C THR A 336 -17.51 25.58 -11.18
N LEU A 337 -16.27 26.01 -10.93
CA LEU A 337 -15.70 26.16 -9.59
C LEU A 337 -16.50 27.15 -8.73
N ASP A 338 -17.09 28.18 -9.34
CA ASP A 338 -17.94 29.17 -8.67
C ASP A 338 -19.32 28.65 -8.25
N GLU A 339 -19.76 27.52 -8.82
CA GLU A 339 -21.05 26.88 -8.50
C GLU A 339 -20.93 25.84 -7.38
N ILE A 340 -19.72 25.41 -7.06
CA ILE A 340 -19.45 24.40 -6.05
C ILE A 340 -19.15 25.09 -4.72
N VAL A 341 -19.90 24.75 -3.67
CA VAL A 341 -19.67 25.28 -2.32
C VAL A 341 -18.50 24.53 -1.68
N ASN A 342 -17.59 25.26 -1.02
CA ASN A 342 -16.51 24.71 -0.22
C ASN A 342 -17.07 23.90 0.96
N ASP A 343 -16.63 22.65 1.07
CA ASP A 343 -17.12 21.72 2.08
C ASP A 343 -16.74 22.08 3.51
N ILE A 344 -15.60 22.75 3.72
CA ILE A 344 -15.09 23.01 5.06
C ILE A 344 -15.77 24.23 5.69
N THR A 345 -15.91 25.32 4.92
CA THR A 345 -16.55 26.55 5.39
C THR A 345 -18.07 26.54 5.21
N LYS A 346 -18.60 25.76 4.24
CA LYS A 346 -20.02 25.72 3.83
C LYS A 346 -20.62 27.07 3.37
N GLU A 347 -19.79 28.10 3.23
CA GLU A 347 -20.23 29.48 2.92
C GLU A 347 -19.50 30.08 1.71
N THR A 348 -18.28 29.62 1.39
CA THR A 348 -17.48 30.11 0.27
C THR A 348 -17.58 29.19 -0.95
N PRO A 349 -17.38 29.68 -2.20
CA PRO A 349 -17.28 28.81 -3.37
C PRO A 349 -15.93 28.08 -3.42
N ALA A 350 -15.81 27.05 -4.26
CA ALA A 350 -14.57 26.32 -4.52
C ALA A 350 -13.60 27.09 -5.46
N CYS A 351 -14.05 28.21 -6.04
CA CYS A 351 -13.24 29.08 -6.88
C CYS A 351 -12.32 30.01 -6.05
N PHE A 352 -11.40 29.44 -5.29
CA PHE A 352 -10.37 30.14 -4.51
C PHE A 352 -9.09 29.31 -4.38
N GLU A 353 -8.00 29.95 -3.96
CA GLU A 353 -6.73 29.26 -3.63
C GLU A 353 -6.65 29.10 -2.10
N PRO A 354 -6.53 27.87 -1.57
CA PRO A 354 -6.41 27.65 -0.14
C PRO A 354 -5.21 28.36 0.48
N THR A 355 -5.37 28.85 1.71
CA THR A 355 -4.30 29.43 2.52
C THR A 355 -4.15 28.63 3.80
N LEU A 356 -2.91 28.26 4.14
CA LEU A 356 -2.60 27.44 5.31
C LEU A 356 -1.90 28.30 6.36
N ASP A 357 -2.36 28.23 7.62
CA ASP A 357 -1.67 28.84 8.77
C ASP A 357 -0.89 27.79 9.59
N TYR A 358 -0.56 26.68 8.94
CA TYR A 358 0.24 25.57 9.44
C TYR A 358 1.13 25.02 8.33
N VAL A 359 2.05 24.14 8.73
CA VAL A 359 2.95 23.40 7.86
C VAL A 359 2.56 21.94 7.87
N VAL A 360 2.49 21.35 6.69
CA VAL A 360 2.29 19.93 6.48
C VAL A 360 3.61 19.30 6.06
N VAL A 361 3.96 18.16 6.64
CA VAL A 361 5.11 17.36 6.23
C VAL A 361 4.63 15.95 5.93
N LYS A 362 4.99 15.43 4.75
CA LYS A 362 4.84 14.03 4.36
C LYS A 362 6.19 13.35 4.38
N ALA A 363 6.23 12.12 4.87
CA ALA A 363 7.41 11.26 4.81
C ALA A 363 7.04 9.86 4.27
N PRO A 364 7.85 9.29 3.37
CA PRO A 364 7.62 7.97 2.79
C PRO A 364 7.89 6.84 3.80
N ARG A 365 7.20 5.71 3.64
CA ARG A 365 7.41 4.47 4.39
C ARG A 365 7.99 3.41 3.46
N PHE A 366 9.18 2.91 3.79
CA PHE A 366 9.85 1.86 3.02
C PHE A 366 9.68 0.46 3.63
N ALA A 367 10.08 -0.60 2.92
CA ALA A 367 10.09 -1.97 3.45
C ALA A 367 11.33 -2.75 3.01
N PHE A 368 12.49 -2.08 2.91
CA PHE A 368 13.75 -2.68 2.45
C PHE A 368 14.17 -3.92 3.25
N GLU A 369 13.78 -4.01 4.51
CA GLU A 369 14.03 -5.16 5.38
C GLU A 369 13.46 -6.49 4.83
N LYS A 370 12.41 -6.41 3.98
CA LYS A 370 11.76 -7.58 3.34
C LYS A 370 12.42 -8.02 2.03
N PHE A 371 13.37 -7.22 1.51
CA PHE A 371 14.04 -7.45 0.24
C PHE A 371 15.56 -7.46 0.44
N PRO A 372 16.12 -8.48 1.12
CA PRO A 372 17.54 -8.56 1.40
C PRO A 372 18.36 -8.53 0.09
N GLY A 373 19.34 -7.64 0.04
CA GLY A 373 20.18 -7.40 -1.15
C GLY A 373 19.62 -6.36 -2.13
N ALA A 374 18.41 -5.83 -1.91
CA ALA A 374 17.93 -4.69 -2.68
C ALA A 374 18.80 -3.45 -2.44
N ASP A 375 19.04 -2.67 -3.49
CA ASP A 375 19.69 -1.38 -3.41
C ASP A 375 18.77 -0.37 -2.71
N GLN A 376 19.27 0.14 -1.57
CA GLN A 376 18.56 1.09 -0.71
C GLN A 376 18.73 2.55 -1.16
N THR A 377 19.50 2.80 -2.22
CA THR A 377 19.64 4.13 -2.82
C THR A 377 18.28 4.61 -3.33
N LEU A 378 17.87 5.80 -2.91
CA LEU A 378 16.68 6.46 -3.43
C LEU A 378 17.00 7.11 -4.77
N THR A 379 16.09 6.95 -5.73
CA THR A 379 16.31 7.35 -7.13
C THR A 379 15.03 7.95 -7.71
N THR A 380 15.02 8.26 -9.01
CA THR A 380 13.81 8.63 -9.75
C THR A 380 12.78 7.50 -9.90
N THR A 381 13.10 6.26 -9.47
CA THR A 381 12.14 5.15 -9.41
C THR A 381 11.72 4.91 -7.97
N MET A 382 10.42 5.05 -7.73
CA MET A 382 9.80 4.91 -6.41
C MET A 382 9.95 3.49 -5.84
N LYS A 383 10.27 3.39 -4.55
CA LYS A 383 10.47 2.15 -3.77
C LYS A 383 9.69 2.15 -2.44
N SER A 384 9.12 3.27 -2.04
CA SER A 384 8.23 3.38 -0.87
C SER A 384 6.92 2.60 -1.08
N VAL A 385 6.39 2.06 0.02
CA VAL A 385 5.19 1.21 0.06
C VAL A 385 3.97 1.90 0.68
N GLY A 386 4.14 3.16 1.08
CA GLY A 386 3.11 4.01 1.68
C GLY A 386 3.74 5.30 2.20
N GLU A 387 2.95 6.13 2.87
CA GLU A 387 3.40 7.42 3.40
C GLU A 387 2.63 7.81 4.67
N ALA A 388 3.27 8.65 5.50
CA ALA A 388 2.63 9.30 6.63
C ALA A 388 2.64 10.82 6.40
N MET A 389 1.63 11.50 6.90
CA MET A 389 1.54 12.96 6.90
C MET A 389 1.36 13.48 8.33
N SER A 390 1.82 14.69 8.61
CA SER A 390 1.49 15.38 9.86
C SER A 390 1.43 16.89 9.66
N LEU A 391 0.64 17.55 10.49
CA LEU A 391 0.47 19.00 10.52
C LEU A 391 1.06 19.57 11.81
N GLY A 392 1.64 20.76 11.74
CA GLY A 392 2.14 21.53 12.89
C GLY A 392 2.18 23.02 12.58
N ARG A 393 2.21 23.88 13.59
CA ARG A 393 2.25 25.35 13.40
C ARG A 393 3.61 25.85 12.89
N ASN A 394 4.59 24.96 12.81
CA ASN A 394 5.90 25.20 12.23
C ASN A 394 6.47 23.89 11.65
N PHE A 395 7.52 24.00 10.84
CA PHE A 395 8.12 22.85 10.15
C PHE A 395 8.68 21.79 11.11
N ILE A 396 9.41 22.18 12.16
CA ILE A 396 10.03 21.21 13.10
C ILE A 396 8.97 20.45 13.92
N GLU A 397 7.83 21.07 14.24
CA GLU A 397 6.70 20.41 14.87
C GLU A 397 6.11 19.34 13.95
N ALA A 398 5.79 19.72 12.71
CA ALA A 398 5.24 18.80 11.71
C ALA A 398 6.22 17.67 11.37
N LEU A 399 7.52 17.98 11.23
CA LEU A 399 8.59 16.99 11.01
C LEU A 399 8.69 16.00 12.18
N GLY A 400 8.71 16.48 13.43
CA GLY A 400 8.75 15.62 14.60
C GLY A 400 7.53 14.69 14.71
N LYS A 401 6.36 15.17 14.29
CA LYS A 401 5.11 14.37 14.21
C LYS A 401 5.16 13.32 13.13
N VAL A 402 5.58 13.67 11.92
CA VAL A 402 5.61 12.69 10.82
C VAL A 402 6.66 11.61 11.07
N MET A 403 7.83 11.97 11.61
CA MET A 403 8.90 10.99 11.90
C MET A 403 8.48 9.92 12.90
N ARG A 404 7.66 10.26 13.90
CA ARG A 404 7.11 9.27 14.85
C ARG A 404 5.86 8.55 14.34
N SER A 405 5.28 9.00 13.23
CA SER A 405 4.16 8.36 12.54
C SER A 405 4.61 7.26 11.57
N LEU A 406 5.90 7.17 11.24
CA LEU A 406 6.45 6.20 10.27
C LEU A 406 6.49 4.75 10.79
N GLU A 407 6.12 4.48 12.04
CA GLU A 407 6.02 3.12 12.59
C GLU A 407 7.33 2.31 12.46
N THR A 408 8.48 2.96 12.59
CA THR A 408 9.81 2.31 12.57
C THR A 408 10.38 2.12 13.98
N LYS A 409 11.47 1.36 14.11
CA LYS A 409 12.17 1.20 15.41
C LYS A 409 12.63 2.56 15.98
N ARG A 410 13.00 3.51 15.11
CA ARG A 410 13.32 4.89 15.47
C ARG A 410 12.03 5.72 15.44
N ALA A 411 11.71 6.38 16.54
CA ALA A 411 10.52 7.22 16.69
C ALA A 411 10.95 8.69 16.80
N GLY A 412 11.53 9.22 15.72
CA GLY A 412 12.19 10.53 15.73
C GLY A 412 13.65 10.49 16.22
N PHE A 413 14.31 11.64 16.17
CA PHE A 413 15.73 11.79 16.54
C PHE A 413 16.05 11.30 17.97
N TRP A 414 17.25 10.75 18.17
CA TRP A 414 17.81 10.35 19.47
C TRP A 414 17.12 9.19 20.22
N THR A 415 16.04 8.64 19.68
CA THR A 415 15.28 7.54 20.33
C THR A 415 15.88 6.15 20.12
N GLY A 416 16.92 6.05 19.29
CA GLY A 416 17.70 4.84 19.07
C GLY A 416 19.20 5.13 19.11
N THR A 417 20.01 4.07 19.15
CA THR A 417 21.47 4.21 19.19
C THR A 417 21.99 4.79 17.88
N ASP A 418 22.88 5.77 18.00
CA ASP A 418 23.61 6.32 16.86
C ASP A 418 24.58 5.27 16.30
N PRO A 419 24.71 5.16 14.96
CA PRO A 419 25.80 4.40 14.38
C PRO A 419 27.14 5.08 14.71
N ASP A 420 28.18 4.27 14.93
CA ASP A 420 29.55 4.77 15.14
C ASP A 420 30.13 5.24 13.79
N LYS A 421 29.76 6.48 13.41
CA LYS A 421 30.21 7.16 12.20
C LYS A 421 30.87 8.49 12.59
N THR A 422 31.96 8.80 11.91
CA THR A 422 32.61 10.11 11.96
C THR A 422 31.85 11.15 11.12
N LEU A 423 32.12 12.44 11.35
CA LEU A 423 31.54 13.52 10.54
C LEU A 423 31.86 13.33 9.05
N ASP A 424 33.11 12.98 8.70
CA ASP A 424 33.52 12.79 7.30
C ASP A 424 32.79 11.62 6.63
N GLU A 425 32.55 10.53 7.37
CA GLU A 425 31.77 9.39 6.88
C GLU A 425 30.30 9.76 6.64
N LEU A 426 29.71 10.56 7.54
CA LEU A 426 28.34 11.07 7.37
C LEU A 426 28.24 12.01 6.16
N LEU A 427 29.14 12.98 6.04
CA LEU A 427 29.17 13.91 4.89
C LEU A 427 29.39 13.17 3.56
N THR A 428 30.18 12.09 3.57
CA THR A 428 30.36 11.24 2.39
C THR A 428 29.09 10.45 2.07
N GLY A 429 28.45 9.85 3.09
CA GLY A 429 27.21 9.08 2.93
C GLY A 429 26.02 9.93 2.48
N LEU A 430 25.93 11.18 2.95
CA LEU A 430 24.86 12.13 2.62
C LEU A 430 24.75 12.46 1.13
N ARG A 431 25.82 12.25 0.35
CA ARG A 431 25.82 12.42 -1.12
C ARG A 431 24.92 11.41 -1.82
N THR A 432 24.60 10.29 -1.16
CA THR A 432 23.71 9.25 -1.67
C THR A 432 22.44 9.22 -0.83
N ALA A 433 21.31 9.56 -1.44
CA ALA A 433 20.02 9.55 -0.76
C ALA A 433 19.62 8.13 -0.31
N THR A 434 19.26 7.97 0.96
CA THR A 434 18.75 6.74 1.57
C THR A 434 17.64 7.07 2.59
N ASP A 435 16.84 6.09 2.99
CA ASP A 435 15.78 6.23 4.04
C ASP A 435 16.32 6.84 5.35
N GLY A 436 17.59 6.59 5.69
CA GLY A 436 18.23 7.11 6.90
C GLY A 436 18.70 8.57 6.85
N ARG A 437 18.56 9.27 5.71
CA ARG A 437 19.22 10.56 5.46
C ARG A 437 18.90 11.64 6.49
N LEU A 438 17.65 11.79 6.93
CA LEU A 438 17.28 12.77 7.97
C LEU A 438 18.08 12.57 9.26
N TYR A 439 18.30 11.33 9.67
CA TYR A 439 19.08 11.00 10.87
C TYR A 439 20.57 11.30 10.67
N ASP A 440 21.11 11.01 9.48
CA ASP A 440 22.50 11.30 9.16
C ASP A 440 22.76 12.83 9.09
N ILE A 441 21.79 13.64 8.61
CA ILE A 441 21.84 15.12 8.64
C ILE A 441 21.92 15.63 10.08
N GLU A 442 21.02 15.17 10.96
CA GLU A 442 21.04 15.56 12.38
C GLU A 442 22.36 15.16 13.05
N GLN A 443 22.84 13.94 12.82
CA GLN A 443 24.07 13.44 13.44
C GLN A 443 25.29 14.25 12.96
N ALA A 444 25.36 14.61 11.68
CA ALA A 444 26.45 15.43 11.13
C ALA A 444 26.49 16.82 11.77
N LEU A 445 25.33 17.48 11.92
CA LEU A 445 25.23 18.78 12.62
C LEU A 445 25.67 18.66 14.08
N ARG A 446 25.25 17.60 14.77
CA ARG A 446 25.62 17.35 16.16
C ARG A 446 27.11 17.03 16.36
N LEU A 447 27.77 16.45 15.36
CA LEU A 447 29.22 16.22 15.35
C LEU A 447 30.03 17.45 14.91
N GLY A 448 29.38 18.61 14.73
CA GLY A 448 30.02 19.89 14.46
C GLY A 448 30.09 20.30 12.99
N GLY A 449 29.38 19.61 12.09
CA GLY A 449 29.17 20.07 10.72
C GLY A 449 28.39 21.38 10.70
N SER A 450 28.77 22.33 9.85
CA SER A 450 27.98 23.55 9.64
C SER A 450 26.78 23.28 8.72
N VAL A 451 25.77 24.16 8.79
CA VAL A 451 24.58 24.07 7.93
C VAL A 451 24.99 24.03 6.45
N GLU A 452 25.95 24.88 6.04
CA GLU A 452 26.41 24.98 4.66
C GLU A 452 27.07 23.68 4.18
N VAL A 453 27.96 23.10 4.99
CA VAL A 453 28.68 21.87 4.61
C VAL A 453 27.73 20.68 4.56
N VAL A 454 26.77 20.61 5.48
CA VAL A 454 25.77 19.53 5.51
C VAL A 454 24.75 19.68 4.36
N ALA A 455 24.35 20.90 4.01
CA ALA A 455 23.50 21.18 2.86
C ALA A 455 24.21 20.87 1.54
N GLU A 456 25.49 21.22 1.41
CA GLU A 456 26.30 20.90 0.22
C GLU A 456 26.48 19.39 0.03
N ALA A 457 26.76 18.65 1.11
CA ALA A 457 26.82 17.18 1.06
C ALA A 457 25.43 16.56 0.79
N SER A 458 24.41 17.21 1.36
CA SER A 458 22.96 17.06 1.20
C SER A 458 22.40 16.96 -0.21
N GLY A 459 22.65 18.06 -0.92
CA GLY A 459 21.73 18.64 -1.88
C GLY A 459 20.44 19.23 -1.26
N VAL A 460 20.17 19.04 0.03
CA VAL A 460 18.98 19.59 0.73
C VAL A 460 19.14 21.11 0.89
N ASP A 461 18.05 21.86 0.73
CA ASP A 461 18.09 23.32 0.89
C ASP A 461 18.60 23.73 2.30
N PRO A 462 19.54 24.71 2.38
CA PRO A 462 20.08 25.16 3.66
C PRO A 462 19.03 25.57 4.70
N TRP A 463 17.86 26.04 4.28
CA TRP A 463 16.76 26.40 5.18
C TRP A 463 16.30 25.19 6.01
N PHE A 464 16.08 24.03 5.39
CA PHE A 464 15.65 22.83 6.12
C PHE A 464 16.76 22.30 7.04
N VAL A 465 18.02 22.35 6.58
CA VAL A 465 19.17 21.95 7.39
C VAL A 465 19.34 22.88 8.61
N ASP A 466 19.12 24.19 8.43
CA ASP A 466 19.09 25.17 9.53
C ASP A 466 17.98 24.87 10.53
N GLN A 467 16.77 24.53 10.07
CA GLN A 467 15.69 24.12 10.96
C GLN A 467 16.09 22.91 11.84
N ILE A 468 16.74 21.90 11.27
CA ILE A 468 17.27 20.75 12.03
C ILE A 468 18.39 21.20 12.99
N ALA A 469 19.26 22.13 12.58
CA ALA A 469 20.30 22.68 13.44
C ALA A 469 19.72 23.42 14.65
N THR A 470 18.59 24.13 14.52
CA THR A 470 17.88 24.73 15.66
C THR A 470 17.43 23.67 16.67
N LEU A 471 17.01 22.50 16.18
CA LEU A 471 16.61 21.36 17.01
C LEU A 471 17.81 20.76 17.77
N VAL A 472 18.97 20.69 17.11
CA VAL A 472 20.25 20.29 17.73
C VAL A 472 20.70 21.28 18.80
N ALA A 473 20.52 22.59 18.57
CA ALA A 473 20.80 23.60 19.58
C ALA A 473 19.86 23.45 20.81
N LEU A 474 18.56 23.27 20.56
CA LEU A 474 17.57 23.04 21.62
C LEU A 474 17.86 21.76 22.41
N ARG A 475 18.33 20.70 21.74
CA ARG A 475 18.81 19.47 22.38
C ARG A 475 19.94 19.77 23.36
N GLY A 476 20.93 20.58 22.96
CA GLY A 476 22.01 21.02 23.85
C GLY A 476 21.47 21.72 25.10
N GLU A 477 20.54 22.66 24.93
CA GLU A 477 19.89 23.34 26.05
C GLU A 477 19.14 22.37 26.99
N LEU A 478 18.44 21.37 26.43
CA LEU A 478 17.72 20.36 27.22
C LEU A 478 18.66 19.51 28.05
N VAL A 479 19.78 19.07 27.47
CA VAL A 479 20.79 18.24 28.14
C VAL A 479 21.51 19.02 29.24
N ASP A 480 21.90 20.27 28.95
CA ASP A 480 22.67 21.10 29.88
C ASP A 480 21.81 21.72 30.99
N ALA A 481 20.49 21.81 30.80
CA ALA A 481 19.59 22.40 31.78
C ALA A 481 19.56 21.60 33.09
N PRO A 482 19.86 22.23 34.25
CA PRO A 482 19.80 21.54 35.54
C PRO A 482 18.40 20.97 35.86
N VAL A 483 17.36 21.68 35.44
CA VAL A 483 15.95 21.31 35.59
C VAL A 483 15.17 21.76 34.36
N LEU A 484 14.26 20.91 33.85
CA LEU A 484 13.30 21.30 32.84
C LEU A 484 12.16 22.10 33.49
N ASN A 485 12.20 23.42 33.33
CA ASN A 485 11.10 24.30 33.71
C ASN A 485 10.01 24.31 32.64
N GLU A 486 8.86 24.91 32.98
CA GLU A 486 7.69 25.02 32.12
C GLU A 486 8.02 25.62 30.75
N ARG A 487 8.74 26.75 30.71
CA ARG A 487 9.08 27.43 29.47
C ARG A 487 9.94 26.58 28.53
N LEU A 488 10.97 25.93 29.06
CA LEU A 488 11.86 25.09 28.25
C LEU A 488 11.14 23.83 27.75
N LEU A 489 10.34 23.19 28.62
CA LEU A 489 9.57 22.01 28.24
C LEU A 489 8.49 22.36 27.21
N ARG A 490 7.76 23.47 27.37
CA ARG A 490 6.78 23.95 26.37
C ARG A 490 7.45 24.23 25.04
N ARG A 491 8.60 24.91 25.03
CA ARG A 491 9.35 25.16 23.79
C ARG A 491 9.81 23.85 23.13
N ALA A 492 10.22 22.85 23.91
CA ALA A 492 10.53 21.52 23.39
C ALA A 492 9.32 20.87 22.71
N LYS A 493 8.15 20.90 23.34
CA LYS A 493 6.91 20.37 22.74
C LYS A 493 6.47 21.15 21.49
N HIS A 494 6.53 22.48 21.53
CA HIS A 494 6.28 23.37 20.37
C HIS A 494 7.22 23.10 19.20
N SER A 495 8.42 22.58 19.48
CA SER A 495 9.41 22.21 18.46
C SER A 495 9.25 20.75 17.98
N GLY A 496 8.14 20.08 18.32
CA GLY A 496 7.81 18.74 17.84
C GLY A 496 8.41 17.58 18.63
N LEU A 497 9.13 17.83 19.73
CA LEU A 497 9.77 16.75 20.50
C LEU A 497 8.72 15.93 21.25
N SER A 498 8.71 14.61 21.00
CA SER A 498 7.90 13.66 21.76
C SER A 498 8.40 13.50 23.20
N ASP A 499 7.53 13.01 24.07
CA ASP A 499 7.86 12.62 25.44
C ASP A 499 8.97 11.56 25.44
N ARG A 500 9.02 10.69 24.42
CA ARG A 500 10.07 9.68 24.21
C ARG A 500 11.43 10.30 23.91
N GLN A 501 11.48 11.32 23.05
CA GLN A 501 12.72 12.04 22.73
C GLN A 501 13.26 12.78 23.95
N ILE A 502 12.38 13.46 24.69
CA ILE A 502 12.77 14.17 25.91
C ILE A 502 13.27 13.17 26.97
N ALA A 503 12.62 12.01 27.11
CA ALA A 503 13.05 10.96 28.02
C ALA A 503 14.43 10.38 27.65
N ALA A 504 14.71 10.20 26.35
CA ALA A 504 16.02 9.75 25.88
C ALA A 504 17.13 10.77 26.19
N LEU A 505 16.83 12.07 26.11
CA LEU A 505 17.78 13.13 26.46
C LEU A 505 17.92 13.36 27.97
N ARG A 506 16.89 13.02 28.76
CA ARG A 506 16.84 13.21 30.22
C ARG A 506 16.48 11.91 30.94
N PRO A 507 17.40 10.92 30.99
CA PRO A 507 17.13 9.60 31.56
C PRO A 507 16.68 9.62 33.02
N GLU A 508 17.03 10.65 33.79
CA GLU A 508 16.60 10.85 35.17
C GLU A 508 15.08 11.04 35.32
N LEU A 509 14.35 11.33 34.24
CA LEU A 509 12.90 11.39 34.21
C LEU A 509 12.24 10.01 34.12
N ALA A 510 13.01 8.91 34.12
CA ALA A 510 12.50 7.55 34.17
C ALA A 510 11.52 7.19 33.03
N GLY A 511 11.83 7.64 31.81
CA GLY A 511 11.08 7.28 30.59
C GLY A 511 9.92 8.23 30.25
N GLU A 512 9.15 7.87 29.23
CA GLU A 512 8.01 8.67 28.70
C GLU A 512 7.00 9.06 29.79
N ALA A 513 6.70 8.14 30.71
CA ALA A 513 5.71 8.35 31.76
C ALA A 513 6.11 9.49 32.71
N GLY A 514 7.40 9.63 33.05
CA GLY A 514 7.85 10.71 33.92
C GLY A 514 7.92 12.06 33.20
N VAL A 515 8.26 12.08 31.91
CA VAL A 515 8.14 13.30 31.08
C VAL A 515 6.69 13.77 31.03
N ARG A 516 5.75 12.86 30.77
CA ARG A 516 4.32 13.18 30.76
C ARG A 516 3.84 13.71 32.10
N ALA A 517 4.16 13.04 33.20
CA ALA A 517 3.76 13.50 34.54
C ALA A 517 4.30 14.90 34.85
N LEU A 518 5.51 15.22 34.41
CA LEU A 518 6.07 16.57 34.51
C LEU A 518 5.28 17.57 33.67
N ARG A 519 4.99 17.20 32.42
CA ARG A 519 4.22 18.01 31.46
C ARG A 519 2.84 18.35 32.00
N GLU A 520 2.12 17.37 32.53
CA GLU A 520 0.81 17.53 33.17
C GLU A 520 0.87 18.41 34.42
N ARG A 521 1.86 18.20 35.30
CA ARG A 521 2.05 19.01 36.51
C ARG A 521 2.29 20.48 36.18
N LEU A 522 2.93 20.77 35.04
CA LEU A 522 3.22 22.11 34.57
C LEU A 522 2.11 22.69 33.69
N GLY A 523 1.00 21.98 33.47
CA GLY A 523 -0.12 22.46 32.65
C GLY A 523 0.24 22.57 31.17
N ILE A 524 1.14 21.72 30.67
CA ILE A 524 1.53 21.68 29.26
C ILE A 524 0.72 20.56 28.59
N ARG A 525 -0.23 20.93 27.74
CA ARG A 525 -1.00 19.99 26.90
C ARG A 525 -1.08 20.59 25.49
N PRO A 526 -1.25 19.76 24.45
CA PRO A 526 -1.51 20.31 23.12
C PRO A 526 -2.89 20.99 23.12
N VAL A 527 -3.02 21.99 22.26
CA VAL A 527 -4.32 22.46 21.77
C VAL A 527 -4.58 21.79 20.43
N TYR A 528 -5.85 21.71 20.04
CA TYR A 528 -6.22 21.18 18.73
C TYR A 528 -6.72 22.33 17.87
N LYS A 529 -6.15 22.42 16.68
CA LYS A 529 -6.45 23.39 15.63
C LYS A 529 -7.17 22.72 14.49
N THR A 530 -7.93 23.50 13.73
CA THR A 530 -8.83 23.00 12.68
C THR A 530 -8.29 23.36 11.31
N VAL A 531 -8.29 22.39 10.40
CA VAL A 531 -8.03 22.61 8.99
C VAL A 531 -9.25 23.29 8.38
N ASP A 532 -9.07 24.50 7.85
CA ASP A 532 -10.18 25.38 7.45
C ASP A 532 -10.14 25.86 6.00
N THR A 533 -9.10 25.51 5.24
CA THR A 533 -8.77 25.98 3.87
C THR A 533 -8.42 27.46 3.73
N CYS A 534 -8.57 28.29 4.76
CA CYS A 534 -8.60 29.75 4.64
C CYS A 534 -7.85 30.52 5.74
N ALA A 535 -7.04 29.83 6.56
CA ALA A 535 -6.23 30.44 7.62
C ALA A 535 -7.06 31.32 8.57
N ALA A 536 -8.19 30.77 9.03
CA ALA A 536 -9.17 31.37 9.92
C ALA A 536 -9.86 32.64 9.40
N GLU A 537 -9.85 32.90 8.08
CA GLU A 537 -10.66 33.99 7.49
C GLU A 537 -12.17 33.72 7.65
N PHE A 538 -12.57 32.44 7.59
CA PHE A 538 -13.95 31.98 7.77
C PHE A 538 -14.01 30.84 8.78
N ASP A 539 -15.14 30.72 9.49
CA ASP A 539 -15.37 29.63 10.43
C ASP A 539 -15.43 28.27 9.70
N ALA A 540 -14.55 27.34 10.05
CA ALA A 540 -14.70 25.95 9.67
C ALA A 540 -15.90 25.31 10.39
N LYS A 541 -16.77 24.63 9.64
CA LYS A 541 -17.88 23.83 10.20
C LYS A 541 -17.54 22.35 10.30
N THR A 542 -16.50 21.91 9.60
CA THR A 542 -16.03 20.53 9.58
C THR A 542 -14.97 20.31 10.66
N PRO A 543 -15.15 19.36 11.60
CA PRO A 543 -14.22 19.08 12.69
C PRO A 543 -13.02 18.22 12.24
N TYR A 544 -12.16 18.83 11.42
CA TYR A 544 -10.91 18.25 10.95
C TYR A 544 -9.71 18.84 11.72
N HIS A 545 -9.19 18.10 12.70
CA HIS A 545 -8.27 18.62 13.70
C HIS A 545 -6.84 18.06 13.62
N TYR A 546 -5.89 18.86 14.10
CA TYR A 546 -4.51 18.44 14.38
C TYR A 546 -4.02 19.09 15.69
N SER A 547 -3.12 18.41 16.40
CA SER A 547 -2.52 18.90 17.64
C SER A 547 -1.39 19.90 17.37
N SER A 548 -1.28 20.92 18.22
CA SER A 548 -0.10 21.78 18.31
C SER A 548 0.14 22.21 19.75
N TYR A 549 1.40 22.39 20.13
CA TYR A 549 1.77 22.98 21.42
C TYR A 549 2.04 24.46 21.24
N GLU A 550 1.09 25.31 21.61
CA GLU A 550 1.27 26.75 21.55
C GLU A 550 2.21 27.27 22.66
N LEU A 551 3.00 28.28 22.32
CA LEU A 551 3.88 28.96 23.27
C LEU A 551 3.09 29.80 24.27
N ASP A 552 1.93 30.31 23.86
CA ASP A 552 0.98 30.98 24.75
C ASP A 552 0.22 29.93 25.59
N PRO A 553 0.39 29.90 26.93
CA PRO A 553 -0.36 29.00 27.80
C PRO A 553 -1.88 29.24 27.79
N ALA A 554 -2.33 30.40 27.28
CA ALA A 554 -3.74 30.75 27.15
C ALA A 554 -4.35 30.38 25.79
N ALA A 555 -3.58 29.76 24.89
CA ALA A 555 -4.10 29.30 23.61
C ALA A 555 -5.29 28.34 23.81
N GLU A 556 -6.35 28.56 23.04
CA GLU A 556 -7.57 27.77 23.11
C GLU A 556 -7.60 26.65 22.06
N THR A 557 -8.22 25.54 22.44
CA THR A 557 -8.54 24.42 21.56
C THR A 557 -9.82 24.72 20.78
N GLU A 558 -9.88 24.30 19.53
CA GLU A 558 -11.03 24.49 18.63
C GLU A 558 -11.97 23.29 18.61
N VAL A 559 -11.71 22.28 19.44
CA VAL A 559 -12.59 21.11 19.59
C VAL A 559 -13.88 21.54 20.26
N ALA A 560 -14.95 21.59 19.47
CA ALA A 560 -16.26 22.01 19.94
C ALA A 560 -16.80 21.08 21.05
N PRO A 561 -17.52 21.61 22.06
CA PRO A 561 -18.24 20.78 23.03
C PRO A 561 -19.28 19.89 22.35
N GLN A 562 -19.40 18.64 22.81
CA GLN A 562 -20.48 17.74 22.44
C GLN A 562 -20.82 16.88 23.64
N THR A 563 -21.97 17.16 24.24
CA THR A 563 -22.41 16.53 25.50
C THR A 563 -23.62 15.60 25.33
N GLU A 564 -24.11 15.44 24.09
CA GLU A 564 -25.38 14.77 23.82
C GLU A 564 -25.20 13.30 23.44
N LYS A 565 -24.14 12.97 22.68
CA LYS A 565 -23.94 11.62 22.13
C LYS A 565 -22.80 10.91 22.87
N PRO A 566 -22.90 9.59 23.08
CA PRO A 566 -21.74 8.79 23.48
C PRO A 566 -20.71 8.76 22.33
N LYS A 567 -19.44 8.91 22.69
CA LYS A 567 -18.35 8.98 21.71
C LYS A 567 -17.57 7.69 21.62
N VAL A 568 -17.15 7.34 20.41
CA VAL A 568 -16.31 6.16 20.15
C VAL A 568 -15.09 6.58 19.33
N LEU A 569 -13.90 6.37 19.90
CA LEU A 569 -12.64 6.59 19.18
C LEU A 569 -12.29 5.34 18.38
N ILE A 570 -11.89 5.54 17.14
CA ILE A 570 -11.45 4.49 16.22
C ILE A 570 -10.02 4.81 15.83
N LEU A 571 -9.09 3.93 16.21
CA LEU A 571 -7.69 4.10 15.85
C LEU A 571 -7.45 3.46 14.48
N GLY A 572 -6.98 4.27 13.54
CA GLY A 572 -6.66 3.85 12.17
C GLY A 572 -5.42 2.98 12.07
N SER A 573 -4.92 2.81 10.85
CA SER A 573 -3.78 1.95 10.56
C SER A 573 -2.42 2.63 10.54
N GLY A 574 -2.36 3.96 10.50
CA GLY A 574 -1.11 4.66 10.19
C GLY A 574 -0.68 4.42 8.73
N PRO A 575 0.59 4.70 8.38
CA PRO A 575 1.08 4.56 7.01
C PRO A 575 0.99 3.11 6.54
N ASN A 576 0.57 2.92 5.29
CA ASN A 576 0.56 1.59 4.69
C ASN A 576 1.99 1.01 4.60
N ARG A 577 2.07 -0.32 4.76
CA ARG A 577 3.29 -1.11 4.58
C ARG A 577 2.92 -2.55 4.24
N ILE A 578 3.86 -3.32 3.70
CA ILE A 578 3.65 -4.75 3.43
C ILE A 578 3.18 -5.47 4.70
N GLY A 579 2.00 -6.09 4.63
CA GLY A 579 1.32 -6.75 5.74
C GLY A 579 0.30 -5.91 6.51
N GLN A 580 0.29 -4.59 6.31
CA GLN A 580 -0.62 -3.62 6.92
C GLN A 580 -1.08 -2.61 5.84
N GLY A 581 -2.00 -3.07 4.98
CA GLY A 581 -2.50 -2.35 3.81
C GLY A 581 -3.85 -1.69 4.03
N ILE A 582 -4.56 -1.45 2.93
CA ILE A 582 -5.86 -0.79 2.87
C ILE A 582 -6.99 -1.60 3.54
N GLU A 583 -6.77 -2.90 3.77
CA GLU A 583 -7.76 -3.81 4.34
C GLU A 583 -8.16 -3.41 5.77
N PHE A 584 -7.21 -2.81 6.50
CA PHE A 584 -7.43 -2.29 7.84
C PHE A 584 -8.14 -0.92 7.82
N ASP A 585 -7.81 -0.07 6.84
CA ASP A 585 -8.51 1.20 6.63
C ASP A 585 -9.99 0.96 6.32
N TYR A 586 -10.28 -0.01 5.43
CA TYR A 586 -11.62 -0.48 5.12
C TYR A 586 -12.42 -0.81 6.38
N SER A 587 -11.81 -1.56 7.30
CA SER A 587 -12.45 -1.97 8.56
C SER A 587 -12.74 -0.77 9.46
N CYS A 588 -11.81 0.19 9.55
CA CYS A 588 -11.99 1.43 10.31
C CYS A 588 -13.10 2.33 9.73
N VAL A 589 -13.19 2.45 8.40
CA VAL A 589 -14.25 3.23 7.71
C VAL A 589 -15.62 2.61 7.97
N HIS A 590 -15.73 1.27 7.89
CA HIS A 590 -16.98 0.55 8.19
C HIS A 590 -17.42 0.75 9.64
N ALA A 591 -16.49 0.75 10.59
CA ALA A 591 -16.80 1.04 11.98
C ALA A 591 -17.29 2.48 12.17
N ALA A 592 -16.62 3.48 11.59
CA ALA A 592 -16.99 4.90 11.74
C ALA A 592 -18.39 5.18 11.20
N THR A 593 -18.67 4.72 9.98
CA THR A 593 -19.97 4.92 9.34
C THR A 593 -21.11 4.19 10.07
N THR A 594 -20.90 2.92 10.45
CA THR A 594 -21.92 2.11 11.12
C THR A 594 -22.24 2.62 12.52
N LEU A 595 -21.22 3.03 13.28
CA LEU A 595 -21.43 3.53 14.64
C LEU A 595 -22.05 4.93 14.65
N SER A 596 -21.72 5.77 13.68
CA SER A 596 -22.38 7.07 13.52
C SER A 596 -23.88 6.89 13.22
N GLN A 597 -24.22 5.96 12.31
CA GLN A 597 -25.62 5.57 12.02
C GLN A 597 -26.34 4.97 13.23
N ALA A 598 -25.59 4.30 14.12
CA ALA A 598 -26.11 3.77 15.39
C ALA A 598 -26.29 4.84 16.50
N GLY A 599 -25.99 6.11 16.21
CA GLY A 599 -26.21 7.23 17.14
C GLY A 599 -25.01 7.60 18.02
N PHE A 600 -23.85 6.99 17.80
CA PHE A 600 -22.60 7.43 18.41
C PHE A 600 -22.05 8.66 17.69
N GLU A 601 -21.20 9.44 18.36
CA GLU A 601 -20.29 10.36 17.69
C GLU A 601 -18.97 9.63 17.47
N THR A 602 -18.59 9.44 16.20
CA THR A 602 -17.37 8.70 15.85
C THR A 602 -16.18 9.63 15.70
N VAL A 603 -15.07 9.25 16.33
CA VAL A 603 -13.82 10.02 16.31
C VAL A 603 -12.75 9.17 15.66
N MET A 604 -12.31 9.54 14.45
CA MET A 604 -11.22 8.86 13.77
C MET A 604 -9.87 9.47 14.16
N VAL A 605 -8.89 8.63 14.46
CA VAL A 605 -7.50 9.05 14.68
C VAL A 605 -6.62 8.28 13.71
N ASN A 606 -6.00 8.98 12.76
CA ASN A 606 -5.10 8.35 11.77
C ASN A 606 -4.19 9.42 11.13
N CYS A 607 -3.09 9.00 10.49
CA CYS A 607 -2.09 9.89 9.88
C CYS A 607 -1.69 9.52 8.44
N ASN A 608 -2.47 8.65 7.79
CA ASN A 608 -2.23 8.26 6.41
C ASN A 608 -3.00 9.17 5.44
N PRO A 609 -2.33 9.94 4.57
CA PRO A 609 -3.00 10.88 3.67
C PRO A 609 -3.72 10.20 2.50
N GLU A 610 -3.37 8.94 2.19
CA GLU A 610 -3.90 8.23 1.01
C GLU A 610 -5.30 7.64 1.24
N THR A 611 -5.78 7.61 2.49
CA THR A 611 -6.90 6.73 2.86
C THR A 611 -8.27 7.41 2.99
N VAL A 612 -9.33 6.59 2.95
CA VAL A 612 -10.71 7.04 3.14
C VAL A 612 -10.98 7.35 4.61
N SER A 613 -10.33 6.67 5.57
CA SER A 613 -10.51 7.00 7.00
C SER A 613 -10.10 8.43 7.36
N THR A 614 -9.13 9.02 6.65
CA THR A 614 -8.72 10.42 6.82
C THR A 614 -9.48 11.37 5.90
N ASP A 615 -10.56 10.93 5.27
CA ASP A 615 -11.58 11.85 4.73
C ASP A 615 -12.45 12.38 5.87
N TYR A 616 -12.60 13.70 5.94
CA TYR A 616 -13.44 14.36 6.94
C TYR A 616 -14.92 13.99 6.80
N ASP A 617 -15.36 13.47 5.66
CA ASP A 617 -16.73 12.98 5.44
C ASP A 617 -16.97 11.56 6.04
N THR A 618 -15.94 10.88 6.58
CA THR A 618 -16.01 9.48 7.05
C THR A 618 -16.45 9.34 8.51
N ALA A 619 -15.99 10.24 9.38
CA ALA A 619 -16.27 10.22 10.81
C ALA A 619 -16.83 11.57 11.26
N ASP A 620 -17.56 11.58 12.39
CA ASP A 620 -18.11 12.82 12.92
C ASP A 620 -17.01 13.81 13.34
N ARG A 621 -15.82 13.31 13.74
CA ARG A 621 -14.60 14.09 13.99
C ARG A 621 -13.37 13.36 13.48
N LEU A 622 -12.43 14.10 12.89
CA LEU A 622 -11.16 13.56 12.41
C LEU A 622 -9.99 14.23 13.12
N TYR A 623 -9.10 13.43 13.71
CA TYR A 623 -7.81 13.87 14.22
C TYR A 623 -6.70 13.30 13.33
N PHE A 624 -6.00 14.18 12.60
CA PHE A 624 -4.86 13.81 11.77
C PHE A 624 -3.57 13.72 12.62
N GLU A 625 -3.49 12.68 13.44
CA GLU A 625 -2.48 12.56 14.48
C GLU A 625 -1.65 11.27 14.38
N PRO A 626 -0.38 11.30 14.84
CA PRO A 626 0.42 10.08 14.98
C PRO A 626 -0.28 9.05 15.87
N LEU A 627 -0.13 7.77 15.53
CA LEU A 627 -0.67 6.67 16.34
C LEU A 627 0.33 6.23 17.41
N THR A 628 0.74 7.16 18.26
CA THR A 628 1.56 6.86 19.44
C THR A 628 0.72 6.89 20.71
N PHE A 629 1.21 6.25 21.78
CA PHE A 629 0.56 6.31 23.08
C PHE A 629 0.49 7.74 23.67
N GLU A 630 1.41 8.63 23.30
CA GLU A 630 1.35 10.03 23.72
C GLU A 630 0.20 10.76 23.02
N ASP A 631 0.21 10.71 21.69
CA ASP A 631 -0.71 11.49 20.86
C ASP A 631 -2.17 10.99 21.01
N VAL A 632 -2.39 9.68 21.01
CA VAL A 632 -3.72 9.06 21.20
C VAL A 632 -4.30 9.40 22.58
N LEU A 633 -3.47 9.44 23.62
CA LEU A 633 -3.94 9.76 24.96
C LEU A 633 -4.36 11.24 25.08
N GLU A 634 -3.64 12.16 24.45
CA GLU A 634 -4.06 13.57 24.41
C GLU A 634 -5.36 13.75 23.62
N VAL A 635 -5.58 13.00 22.52
CA VAL A 635 -6.85 13.02 21.78
C VAL A 635 -7.99 12.51 22.66
N TYR A 636 -7.78 11.40 23.38
CA TYR A 636 -8.74 10.88 24.34
C TYR A 636 -9.10 11.91 25.42
N HIS A 637 -8.10 12.65 25.94
CA HIS A 637 -8.35 13.71 26.91
C HIS A 637 -9.12 14.89 26.34
N ALA A 638 -8.84 15.33 25.10
CA ALA A 638 -9.59 16.38 24.42
C ALA A 638 -11.05 15.96 24.18
N GLU A 639 -11.30 14.72 23.80
CA GLU A 639 -12.64 14.19 23.58
C GLU A 639 -13.43 13.98 24.88
N GLN A 640 -12.76 13.55 25.96
CA GLN A 640 -13.34 13.53 27.31
C GLN A 640 -13.70 14.94 27.79
N ALA A 641 -12.82 15.93 27.56
CA ALA A 641 -13.07 17.31 27.96
C ALA A 641 -14.24 17.93 27.18
N SER A 642 -14.31 17.72 25.86
CA SER A 642 -15.43 18.21 25.06
C SER A 642 -16.74 17.48 25.36
N GLY A 643 -16.67 16.26 25.91
CA GLY A 643 -17.80 15.47 26.42
C GLY A 643 -18.21 15.76 27.87
N ALA A 644 -17.54 16.69 28.56
CA ALA A 644 -17.73 16.91 29.99
C ALA A 644 -19.19 17.29 30.34
N GLY A 645 -19.79 16.54 31.27
CA GLY A 645 -21.21 16.69 31.64
C GLY A 645 -22.18 15.85 30.80
N GLY A 646 -21.71 15.14 29.78
CA GLY A 646 -22.45 14.16 28.99
C GLY A 646 -21.94 12.72 29.18
N PRO A 647 -22.24 11.81 28.23
CA PRO A 647 -21.79 10.42 28.27
C PRO A 647 -20.26 10.25 28.09
N GLY A 648 -19.58 11.22 27.47
CA GLY A 648 -18.15 11.18 27.21
C GLY A 648 -17.73 10.09 26.20
N VAL A 649 -16.45 9.69 26.24
CA VAL A 649 -15.96 8.55 25.47
C VAL A 649 -16.35 7.26 26.16
N VAL A 650 -17.17 6.46 25.48
CA VAL A 650 -17.67 5.17 26.01
C VAL A 650 -16.90 3.97 25.45
N GLY A 651 -16.10 4.17 24.41
CA GLY A 651 -15.29 3.11 23.82
C GLY A 651 -14.14 3.60 22.95
N VAL A 652 -13.06 2.82 22.92
CA VAL A 652 -11.93 2.98 22.00
C VAL A 652 -11.67 1.64 21.31
N ILE A 653 -11.78 1.64 19.98
CA ILE A 653 -11.56 0.47 19.13
C ILE A 653 -10.11 0.46 18.67
N VAL A 654 -9.41 -0.64 18.97
CA VAL A 654 -7.98 -0.83 18.65
C VAL A 654 -7.73 -2.01 17.70
N GLN A 655 -8.73 -2.85 17.47
CA GLN A 655 -8.59 -4.15 16.81
C GLN A 655 -8.82 -4.11 15.29
N LEU A 656 -9.17 -2.94 14.72
CA LEU A 656 -9.50 -2.80 13.30
C LEU A 656 -8.35 -2.20 12.48
N GLY A 657 -7.48 -1.38 13.09
CA GLY A 657 -6.38 -0.69 12.41
C GLY A 657 -5.08 -1.51 12.27
N GLY A 658 -5.09 -2.81 12.54
CA GLY A 658 -3.90 -3.66 12.44
C GLY A 658 -2.89 -3.45 13.58
N GLN A 659 -1.61 -3.74 13.34
CA GLN A 659 -0.62 -3.91 14.42
C GLN A 659 -0.36 -2.63 15.25
N THR A 660 -0.42 -1.47 14.61
CA THR A 660 -0.10 -0.18 15.25
C THR A 660 -0.99 0.09 16.48
N PRO A 661 -2.34 0.16 16.35
CA PRO A 661 -3.19 0.33 17.52
C PRO A 661 -3.20 -0.86 18.48
N LEU A 662 -3.01 -2.09 18.00
CA LEU A 662 -2.86 -3.26 18.87
C LEU A 662 -1.68 -3.09 19.85
N GLY A 663 -0.54 -2.61 19.36
CA GLY A 663 0.64 -2.35 20.20
C GLY A 663 0.44 -1.29 21.28
N LEU A 664 -0.64 -0.51 21.22
CA LEU A 664 -0.99 0.50 22.23
C LEU A 664 -2.00 0.00 23.27
N ALA A 665 -2.71 -1.09 22.97
CA ALA A 665 -3.93 -1.50 23.67
C ALA A 665 -3.75 -1.67 25.19
N ASP A 666 -2.73 -2.42 25.62
CA ASP A 666 -2.43 -2.66 27.04
C ASP A 666 -2.06 -1.37 27.78
N ARG A 667 -1.26 -0.49 27.14
CA ARG A 667 -0.87 0.80 27.73
C ARG A 667 -2.07 1.74 27.88
N LEU A 668 -2.98 1.74 26.91
CA LEU A 668 -4.20 2.53 26.93
C LEU A 668 -5.15 2.05 28.03
N GLU A 669 -5.39 0.74 28.14
CA GLU A 669 -6.24 0.17 29.20
C GLU A 669 -5.67 0.48 30.59
N LYS A 670 -4.35 0.32 30.80
CA LYS A 670 -3.68 0.68 32.07
C LYS A 670 -3.76 2.17 32.39
N ALA A 671 -3.92 3.04 31.38
CA ALA A 671 -4.13 4.47 31.56
C ALA A 671 -5.61 4.83 31.83
N GLY A 672 -6.52 3.84 31.88
CA GLY A 672 -7.94 4.05 32.14
C GLY A 672 -8.76 4.40 30.89
N VAL A 673 -8.23 4.14 29.69
CA VAL A 673 -8.97 4.30 28.43
C VAL A 673 -9.93 3.13 28.27
N PRO A 674 -11.22 3.35 27.92
CA PRO A 674 -12.21 2.29 27.79
C PRO A 674 -12.03 1.52 26.47
N VAL A 675 -11.06 0.61 26.41
CA VAL A 675 -10.89 -0.29 25.25
C VAL A 675 -12.07 -1.25 25.19
N VAL A 676 -12.76 -1.30 24.05
CA VAL A 676 -13.97 -2.14 23.82
C VAL A 676 -13.66 -3.32 22.90
N GLY A 677 -14.53 -4.33 22.85
CA GLY A 677 -14.28 -5.56 22.10
C GLY A 677 -13.34 -6.53 22.83
N THR A 678 -12.58 -7.33 22.08
CA THR A 678 -11.62 -8.26 22.67
C THR A 678 -10.58 -7.52 23.51
N SER A 679 -10.49 -7.86 24.79
CA SER A 679 -9.60 -7.19 25.75
C SER A 679 -8.12 -7.32 25.37
N PRO A 680 -7.25 -6.36 25.75
CA PRO A 680 -5.81 -6.44 25.51
C PRO A 680 -5.19 -7.73 26.06
N LYS A 681 -5.64 -8.18 27.24
CA LYS A 681 -5.22 -9.45 27.83
C LYS A 681 -5.60 -10.69 26.98
N ALA A 682 -6.79 -10.67 26.36
CA ALA A 682 -7.21 -11.75 25.48
C ALA A 682 -6.46 -11.73 24.13
N ILE A 683 -6.07 -10.54 23.65
CA ILE A 683 -5.18 -10.41 22.49
C ILE A 683 -3.81 -11.02 22.80
N ASP A 684 -3.21 -10.65 23.94
CA ASP A 684 -1.92 -11.16 24.41
C ASP A 684 -1.93 -12.70 24.58
N LEU A 685 -3.01 -13.25 25.13
CA LEU A 685 -3.24 -14.70 25.28
C LEU A 685 -3.16 -15.47 23.95
N ALA A 686 -3.54 -14.83 22.83
CA ALA A 686 -3.49 -15.44 21.50
C ALA A 686 -2.11 -15.26 20.81
N GLU A 687 -1.41 -14.16 21.11
CA GLU A 687 -0.08 -13.86 20.56
C GLU A 687 1.05 -14.60 21.29
N ASP A 688 0.93 -14.85 22.59
CA ASP A 688 1.90 -15.66 23.34
C ASP A 688 1.75 -17.16 23.04
N ARG A 689 2.80 -17.76 22.47
CA ARG A 689 2.77 -19.17 22.04
C ARG A 689 2.62 -20.16 23.19
N GLY A 690 3.12 -19.81 24.38
CA GLY A 690 3.01 -20.65 25.57
C GLY A 690 1.58 -20.65 26.10
N GLU A 691 1.01 -19.47 26.31
CA GLU A 691 -0.36 -19.33 26.80
C GLU A 691 -1.39 -19.84 25.78
N PHE A 692 -1.21 -19.52 24.49
CA PHE A 692 -2.05 -20.07 23.42
C PHE A 692 -1.96 -21.60 23.35
N GLY A 693 -0.78 -22.17 23.57
CA GLY A 693 -0.59 -23.62 23.66
C GLY A 693 -1.42 -24.29 24.78
N GLU A 694 -1.65 -23.59 25.90
CA GLU A 694 -2.55 -24.06 26.96
C GLU A 694 -4.02 -23.98 26.54
N VAL A 695 -4.42 -22.92 25.83
CA VAL A 695 -5.78 -22.80 25.24
C VAL A 695 -6.05 -23.97 24.31
N LEU A 696 -5.12 -24.27 23.39
CA LEU A 696 -5.25 -25.39 22.45
C LEU A 696 -5.32 -26.74 23.17
N ARG A 697 -4.49 -26.94 24.21
CA ARG A 697 -4.51 -28.18 25.00
C ARG A 697 -5.82 -28.37 25.76
N ALA A 698 -6.34 -27.30 26.36
CA ALA A 698 -7.63 -27.31 27.04
C ALA A 698 -8.79 -27.61 26.08
N ALA A 699 -8.71 -27.10 24.85
CA ALA A 699 -9.68 -27.35 23.79
C ALA A 699 -9.50 -28.73 23.11
N GLY A 700 -8.41 -29.45 23.37
CA GLY A 700 -8.07 -30.71 22.71
C GLY A 700 -7.74 -30.55 21.22
N LEU A 701 -7.22 -29.39 20.82
CA LEU A 701 -6.89 -29.05 19.43
C LEU A 701 -5.41 -29.35 19.13
N PRO A 702 -5.10 -29.96 17.97
CA PRO A 702 -3.71 -30.22 17.60
C PRO A 702 -3.00 -28.93 17.17
N ALA A 703 -1.75 -28.79 17.56
CA ALA A 703 -0.81 -27.80 17.04
C ALA A 703 0.45 -28.50 16.52
N PRO A 704 1.20 -27.90 15.57
CA PRO A 704 2.53 -28.38 15.22
C PRO A 704 3.40 -28.49 16.48
N ARG A 705 4.35 -29.44 16.52
CA ARG A 705 5.29 -29.50 17.65
C ARG A 705 6.10 -28.21 17.68
N PHE A 706 6.18 -27.55 18.84
CA PHE A 706 6.80 -26.24 18.98
C PHE A 706 7.71 -26.15 20.20
N GLY A 707 8.57 -25.12 20.24
CA GLY A 707 9.33 -24.76 21.41
C GLY A 707 9.88 -23.33 21.33
N THR A 708 10.23 -22.77 22.48
CA THR A 708 10.73 -21.39 22.60
C THR A 708 12.19 -21.40 23.00
N ALA A 709 13.02 -20.62 22.31
CA ALA A 709 14.46 -20.51 22.54
C ALA A 709 14.89 -19.06 22.81
N THR A 710 15.73 -18.87 23.83
CA THR A 710 16.39 -17.58 24.12
C THR A 710 17.90 -17.64 23.90
N SER A 711 18.42 -18.76 23.38
CA SER A 711 19.81 -18.97 22.99
C SER A 711 19.90 -19.91 21.79
N PHE A 712 20.98 -19.81 21.00
CA PHE A 712 21.24 -20.75 19.90
C PHE A 712 21.27 -22.21 20.37
N GLU A 713 21.95 -22.52 21.48
CA GLU A 713 22.01 -23.89 22.02
C GLU A 713 20.65 -24.44 22.46
N GLN A 714 19.72 -23.57 22.85
CA GLN A 714 18.34 -23.98 23.12
C GLN A 714 17.58 -24.22 21.82
N ALA A 715 17.68 -23.32 20.84
CA ALA A 715 17.06 -23.47 19.53
C ALA A 715 17.52 -24.76 18.84
N ARG A 716 18.83 -25.06 18.87
CA ARG A 716 19.42 -26.27 18.32
C ARG A 716 18.85 -27.55 18.93
N ARG A 717 18.71 -27.59 20.26
CA ARG A 717 18.11 -28.73 20.97
C ARG A 717 16.65 -28.90 20.61
N ILE A 718 15.88 -27.82 20.65
CA ILE A 718 14.45 -27.83 20.28
C ILE A 718 14.25 -28.29 18.83
N ALA A 719 15.01 -27.75 17.88
CA ALA A 719 14.92 -28.13 16.47
C ALA A 719 15.28 -29.62 16.25
N SER A 720 16.24 -30.15 17.01
CA SER A 720 16.60 -31.57 16.95
C SER A 720 15.49 -32.47 17.52
N ASP A 721 14.83 -32.06 18.60
CA ASP A 721 13.74 -32.80 19.25
C ASP A 721 12.44 -32.77 18.43
N ILE A 722 12.17 -31.65 17.76
CA ILE A 722 11.05 -31.46 16.83
C ILE A 722 11.31 -32.21 15.52
N GLY A 723 12.55 -32.12 15.01
CA GLY A 723 13.01 -32.62 13.72
C GLY A 723 12.88 -31.58 12.59
N TYR A 724 13.86 -31.54 11.69
CA TYR A 724 13.87 -30.68 10.50
C TYR A 724 12.95 -31.19 9.38
N PRO A 725 12.43 -30.31 8.49
CA PRO A 725 12.55 -28.85 8.56
C PRO A 725 11.74 -28.23 9.70
N VAL A 726 12.22 -27.10 10.20
CA VAL A 726 11.57 -26.28 11.23
C VAL A 726 11.32 -24.87 10.71
N LEU A 727 10.25 -24.25 11.16
CA LEU A 727 9.94 -22.85 10.93
C LEU A 727 10.44 -22.05 12.14
N VAL A 728 11.32 -21.08 11.92
CA VAL A 728 11.79 -20.18 12.97
C VAL A 728 11.17 -18.80 12.80
N ARG A 729 10.72 -18.21 13.92
CA ARG A 729 10.09 -16.89 13.91
C ARG A 729 10.34 -16.07 15.18
N PRO A 730 10.43 -14.73 15.09
CA PRO A 730 10.35 -13.85 16.25
C PRO A 730 8.93 -13.88 16.87
N SER A 731 8.82 -13.57 18.16
CA SER A 731 7.52 -13.31 18.81
C SER A 731 6.96 -11.92 18.46
N TYR A 732 5.64 -11.72 18.57
CA TYR A 732 4.93 -10.44 18.40
C TYR A 732 5.12 -9.74 17.04
N VAL A 733 5.04 -10.50 15.94
CA VAL A 733 5.19 -9.97 14.58
C VAL A 733 4.01 -10.33 13.67
N LEU A 734 3.69 -9.42 12.75
CA LEU A 734 2.70 -9.61 11.67
C LEU A 734 3.41 -9.81 10.32
N GLY A 735 2.75 -10.48 9.37
CA GLY A 735 3.22 -10.56 7.99
C GLY A 735 4.44 -11.47 7.83
N GLY A 736 4.62 -12.39 8.78
CA GLY A 736 5.75 -13.32 8.85
C GLY A 736 7.11 -12.63 8.98
N ARG A 737 7.17 -11.45 9.59
CA ARG A 737 8.42 -10.67 9.67
C ARG A 737 9.55 -11.48 10.31
N GLY A 738 10.64 -11.65 9.55
CA GLY A 738 11.81 -12.41 9.99
C GLY A 738 11.57 -13.92 10.13
N MET A 739 10.52 -14.47 9.51
CA MET A 739 10.30 -15.92 9.50
C MET A 739 11.16 -16.61 8.44
N GLU A 740 11.74 -17.77 8.78
CA GLU A 740 12.55 -18.56 7.84
C GLU A 740 12.27 -20.06 8.02
N ILE A 741 12.18 -20.80 6.89
CA ILE A 741 12.14 -22.27 6.91
C ILE A 741 13.57 -22.78 6.90
N VAL A 742 13.92 -23.53 7.92
CA VAL A 742 15.26 -24.03 8.17
C VAL A 742 15.28 -25.55 7.99
N TYR A 743 16.16 -26.03 7.11
CA TYR A 743 16.26 -27.45 6.74
C TYR A 743 17.38 -28.20 7.47
N ASP A 744 18.36 -27.49 8.02
CA ASP A 744 19.50 -28.06 8.74
C ASP A 744 20.03 -27.13 9.83
N GLU A 745 20.90 -27.66 10.69
CA GLU A 745 21.50 -26.94 11.81
C GLU A 745 22.39 -25.76 11.36
N GLN A 746 23.08 -25.89 10.21
CA GLN A 746 23.93 -24.82 9.71
C GLN A 746 23.12 -23.58 9.33
N THR A 747 21.97 -23.80 8.69
CA THR A 747 21.02 -22.74 8.33
C THR A 747 20.39 -22.14 9.59
N LEU A 748 20.08 -22.96 10.61
CA LEU A 748 19.59 -22.49 11.92
C LEU A 748 20.59 -21.54 12.58
N GLN A 749 21.87 -21.91 12.58
CA GLN A 749 22.93 -21.08 13.15
C GLN A 749 23.01 -19.73 12.42
N GLY A 750 23.03 -19.76 11.08
CA GLY A 750 23.05 -18.54 10.29
C GLY A 750 21.85 -17.63 10.56
N TYR A 751 20.65 -18.19 10.73
CA TYR A 751 19.46 -17.40 11.11
C TYR A 751 19.63 -16.72 12.47
N ILE A 752 20.05 -17.46 13.50
CA ILE A 752 20.20 -16.94 14.86
C ILE A 752 21.32 -15.89 14.95
N GLU A 753 22.42 -16.06 14.22
CA GLU A 753 23.50 -15.06 14.16
C GLU A 753 23.05 -13.75 13.50
N ARG A 754 22.14 -13.82 12.51
CA ARG A 754 21.51 -12.63 11.89
C ARG A 754 20.47 -11.99 12.80
N ALA A 755 19.73 -12.80 13.56
CA ALA A 755 18.74 -12.35 14.54
C ALA A 755 19.44 -11.78 15.79
N THR A 756 19.94 -10.55 15.67
CA THR A 756 20.85 -9.86 16.61
C THR A 756 20.24 -9.51 17.99
N GLU A 757 18.99 -9.93 18.26
CA GLU A 757 18.19 -9.53 19.43
C GLU A 757 17.67 -10.75 20.20
N LEU A 758 18.42 -11.85 20.27
CA LEU A 758 18.01 -13.01 21.08
C LEU A 758 18.13 -12.68 22.59
N SER A 759 17.01 -12.36 23.25
CA SER A 759 16.94 -12.08 24.68
C SER A 759 15.75 -12.78 25.34
N PRO A 760 15.67 -12.82 26.69
CA PRO A 760 14.45 -13.26 27.39
C PRO A 760 13.21 -12.44 27.03
N GLU A 761 13.37 -11.15 26.70
CA GLU A 761 12.26 -10.29 26.25
C GLU A 761 11.88 -10.53 24.77
N HIS A 762 12.80 -11.10 23.99
CA HIS A 762 12.62 -11.37 22.56
C HIS A 762 13.05 -12.81 22.21
N PRO A 763 12.27 -13.83 22.63
CA PRO A 763 12.56 -15.21 22.29
C PRO A 763 12.26 -15.52 20.82
N VAL A 764 12.90 -16.57 20.30
CA VAL A 764 12.59 -17.16 18.99
C VAL A 764 11.74 -18.42 19.19
N LEU A 765 10.67 -18.52 18.41
CA LEU A 765 9.82 -19.69 18.33
C LEU A 765 10.32 -20.62 17.24
N VAL A 766 10.36 -21.92 17.54
CA VAL A 766 10.75 -22.99 16.63
C VAL A 766 9.58 -23.96 16.52
N ASP A 767 8.95 -24.02 15.35
CA ASP A 767 7.79 -24.85 15.05
C ASP A 767 8.15 -25.95 14.04
N ARG A 768 7.50 -27.11 14.13
CA ARG A 768 7.58 -28.14 13.08
C ARG A 768 6.99 -27.57 11.80
N PHE A 769 7.78 -27.54 10.72
CA PHE A 769 7.25 -27.16 9.42
C PHE A 769 6.39 -28.32 8.85
N LEU A 770 5.15 -27.99 8.47
CA LEU A 770 4.19 -28.94 7.91
C LEU A 770 4.25 -28.92 6.37
N GLU A 771 5.22 -29.62 5.80
CA GLU A 771 5.35 -29.75 4.33
C GLU A 771 4.10 -30.38 3.70
N ASP A 772 3.76 -29.99 2.47
CA ASP A 772 2.62 -30.51 1.68
C ASP A 772 1.25 -30.39 2.38
N ALA A 773 1.07 -29.41 3.28
CA ALA A 773 -0.20 -29.17 3.97
C ALA A 773 -1.04 -28.11 3.26
N ILE A 774 -2.37 -28.27 3.28
CA ILE A 774 -3.31 -27.25 2.79
C ILE A 774 -3.47 -26.20 3.88
N GLU A 775 -3.22 -24.93 3.56
CA GLU A 775 -3.46 -23.83 4.48
C GLU A 775 -4.92 -23.33 4.36
N ILE A 776 -5.53 -23.04 5.51
CA ILE A 776 -6.93 -22.63 5.61
C ILE A 776 -7.00 -21.38 6.47
N ASP A 777 -7.59 -20.32 5.94
CA ASP A 777 -7.92 -19.10 6.68
C ASP A 777 -9.40 -19.09 7.03
N VAL A 778 -9.74 -18.68 8.25
CA VAL A 778 -11.13 -18.53 8.70
C VAL A 778 -11.30 -17.19 9.36
N ASP A 779 -12.20 -16.37 8.81
CA ASP A 779 -12.67 -15.17 9.49
C ASP A 779 -13.99 -15.47 10.18
N ALA A 780 -14.12 -15.07 11.45
CA ALA A 780 -15.28 -15.29 12.29
C ALA A 780 -15.58 -14.08 13.18
N LEU A 781 -16.82 -13.96 13.62
CA LEU A 781 -17.30 -13.00 14.61
C LEU A 781 -17.73 -13.74 15.86
N CYS A 782 -17.45 -13.19 17.04
CA CYS A 782 -17.91 -13.73 18.32
C CYS A 782 -18.45 -12.60 19.19
N ASP A 783 -19.66 -12.75 19.74
CA ASP A 783 -20.25 -11.78 20.69
C ASP A 783 -19.98 -12.11 22.16
N GLY A 784 -19.10 -13.10 22.39
CA GLY A 784 -18.80 -13.70 23.69
C GLY A 784 -19.62 -14.95 23.99
N THR A 785 -20.71 -15.20 23.25
CA THR A 785 -21.60 -16.35 23.44
C THR A 785 -21.83 -17.17 22.17
N GLU A 786 -22.14 -16.53 21.05
CA GLU A 786 -22.28 -17.16 19.73
C GLU A 786 -21.05 -16.85 18.89
N VAL A 787 -20.69 -17.77 17.99
CA VAL A 787 -19.66 -17.58 16.97
C VAL A 787 -20.31 -17.71 15.60
N TYR A 788 -20.11 -16.70 14.76
CA TYR A 788 -20.56 -16.64 13.38
C TYR A 788 -19.36 -16.80 12.45
N ILE A 789 -19.31 -17.84 11.63
CA ILE A 789 -18.23 -17.99 10.64
C ILE A 789 -18.49 -17.03 9.47
N GLY A 790 -17.60 -16.07 9.26
CA GLY A 790 -17.66 -15.15 8.13
C GLY A 790 -17.36 -15.84 6.81
N GLY A 791 -16.28 -16.62 6.77
CA GLY A 791 -15.89 -17.40 5.60
C GLY A 791 -14.74 -18.35 5.89
N VAL A 792 -14.73 -19.49 5.20
CA VAL A 792 -13.61 -20.45 5.20
C VAL A 792 -12.92 -20.34 3.84
N MET A 793 -11.63 -20.04 3.86
CA MET A 793 -10.81 -19.85 2.67
C MET A 793 -9.78 -20.97 2.58
N GLU A 794 -9.66 -21.57 1.40
CA GLU A 794 -8.62 -22.56 1.11
C GLU A 794 -7.54 -21.91 0.27
N HIS A 795 -6.29 -21.97 0.73
CA HIS A 795 -5.17 -21.45 -0.05
C HIS A 795 -4.86 -22.37 -1.22
N ILE A 796 -4.43 -21.79 -2.33
CA ILE A 796 -3.93 -22.55 -3.48
C ILE A 796 -2.51 -23.01 -3.18
N GLU A 797 -1.66 -22.12 -2.70
CA GLU A 797 -0.33 -22.43 -2.20
C GLU A 797 -0.38 -23.33 -0.95
N GLU A 798 0.67 -24.13 -0.77
CA GLU A 798 0.84 -24.96 0.42
C GLU A 798 1.30 -24.14 1.64
N ALA A 799 1.04 -24.68 2.84
CA ALA A 799 1.50 -24.07 4.09
C ALA A 799 3.01 -23.85 4.08
N GLY A 800 3.43 -22.61 4.38
CA GLY A 800 4.83 -22.17 4.28
C GLY A 800 5.08 -21.08 3.26
N ILE A 801 4.11 -20.82 2.37
CA ILE A 801 3.94 -19.54 1.72
C ILE A 801 2.97 -18.73 2.57
N HIS A 802 3.36 -17.52 2.94
CA HIS A 802 2.57 -16.69 3.85
C HIS A 802 1.18 -16.36 3.25
N SER A 803 0.12 -16.47 4.06
CA SER A 803 -1.28 -16.21 3.68
C SER A 803 -1.52 -14.94 2.84
N GLY A 804 -0.80 -13.87 3.16
CA GLY A 804 -0.84 -12.61 2.41
C GLY A 804 -0.36 -12.72 0.94
N ASP A 805 0.61 -13.59 0.65
CA ASP A 805 1.17 -13.81 -0.68
C ASP A 805 0.49 -14.97 -1.42
N SER A 806 -0.29 -15.79 -0.72
CA SER A 806 -1.05 -16.89 -1.31
C SER A 806 -2.29 -16.37 -2.05
N ALA A 807 -2.64 -17.07 -3.12
CA ALA A 807 -3.99 -17.06 -3.64
C ALA A 807 -4.89 -17.92 -2.74
N CYS A 808 -6.16 -17.56 -2.62
CA CYS A 808 -7.13 -18.37 -1.88
C CYS A 808 -8.50 -18.39 -2.55
N ALA A 809 -9.25 -19.46 -2.31
CA ALA A 809 -10.60 -19.66 -2.81
C ALA A 809 -11.63 -19.64 -1.67
N LEU A 810 -12.76 -18.98 -1.92
CA LEU A 810 -13.94 -18.98 -1.07
C LEU A 810 -15.19 -19.25 -1.94
N PRO A 811 -16.01 -20.27 -1.64
CA PRO A 811 -15.77 -21.33 -0.66
C PRO A 811 -14.54 -22.19 -1.00
N PRO A 812 -14.09 -23.05 -0.05
CA PRO A 812 -13.06 -24.05 -0.31
C PRO A 812 -13.45 -24.97 -1.47
N VAL A 813 -12.47 -25.34 -2.29
CA VAL A 813 -12.68 -26.10 -3.53
C VAL A 813 -12.33 -27.58 -3.40
N THR A 814 -11.47 -27.95 -2.45
CA THR A 814 -11.10 -29.36 -2.19
C THR A 814 -11.52 -29.86 -0.81
N LEU A 815 -11.77 -28.98 0.15
CA LEU A 815 -12.15 -29.39 1.51
C LEU A 815 -13.53 -30.07 1.58
N GLY A 816 -13.61 -31.16 2.34
CA GLY A 816 -14.84 -31.91 2.56
C GLY A 816 -15.72 -31.32 3.67
N ARG A 817 -16.98 -31.79 3.75
CA ARG A 817 -17.92 -31.39 4.81
C ARG A 817 -17.41 -31.69 6.22
N THR A 818 -16.67 -32.80 6.38
CA THR A 818 -16.06 -33.19 7.65
C THR A 818 -14.98 -32.21 8.08
N ASP A 819 -14.21 -31.71 7.13
CA ASP A 819 -13.09 -30.79 7.38
C ASP A 819 -13.65 -29.42 7.78
N ILE A 820 -14.65 -28.92 7.05
CA ILE A 820 -15.35 -27.67 7.38
C ILE A 820 -16.00 -27.76 8.78
N ALA A 821 -16.60 -28.89 9.14
CA ALA A 821 -17.18 -29.09 10.47
C ALA A 821 -16.10 -29.13 11.57
N ALA A 822 -14.94 -29.73 11.30
CA ALA A 822 -13.81 -29.74 12.21
C ALA A 822 -13.25 -28.32 12.41
N VAL A 823 -13.10 -27.57 11.32
CA VAL A 823 -12.70 -26.16 11.31
C VAL A 823 -13.65 -25.33 12.17
N ARG A 824 -14.97 -25.37 11.92
CA ARG A 824 -15.97 -24.66 12.75
C ARG A 824 -15.79 -24.96 14.23
N LYS A 825 -15.77 -26.24 14.60
CA LYS A 825 -15.67 -26.66 15.99
C LYS A 825 -14.38 -26.15 16.64
N ALA A 826 -13.28 -26.17 15.90
CA ALA A 826 -12.01 -25.62 16.37
C ALA A 826 -12.08 -24.10 16.53
N THR A 827 -12.66 -23.37 15.58
CA THR A 827 -12.82 -21.91 15.65
C THR A 827 -13.68 -21.50 16.84
N GLU A 828 -14.80 -22.18 17.07
CA GLU A 828 -15.67 -21.96 18.24
C GLU A 828 -14.92 -22.18 19.56
N ALA A 829 -14.18 -23.29 19.67
CA ALA A 829 -13.40 -23.59 20.87
C ALA A 829 -12.28 -22.57 21.12
N ILE A 830 -11.64 -22.08 20.06
CA ILE A 830 -10.61 -21.03 20.14
C ILE A 830 -11.22 -19.69 20.56
N ALA A 831 -12.32 -19.27 19.92
CA ALA A 831 -13.01 -18.03 20.24
C ALA A 831 -13.41 -17.94 21.72
N HIS A 832 -14.02 -19.00 22.25
CA HIS A 832 -14.40 -19.07 23.66
C HIS A 832 -13.21 -19.24 24.61
N GLY A 833 -12.19 -20.01 24.19
CA GLY A 833 -10.97 -20.21 24.98
C GLY A 833 -10.16 -18.94 25.17
N ILE A 834 -10.12 -18.07 24.15
CA ILE A 834 -9.46 -16.75 24.19
C ILE A 834 -10.35 -15.70 24.88
N GLY A 835 -11.67 -15.79 24.72
CA GLY A 835 -12.60 -14.75 25.17
C GLY A 835 -12.78 -13.63 24.15
N VAL A 836 -12.94 -13.99 22.88
CA VAL A 836 -13.10 -13.04 21.77
C VAL A 836 -14.44 -12.30 21.86
N VAL A 837 -14.40 -10.98 21.63
CA VAL A 837 -15.58 -10.11 21.40
C VAL A 837 -15.30 -9.22 20.19
N GLY A 838 -15.87 -9.56 19.04
CA GLY A 838 -15.59 -8.95 17.74
C GLY A 838 -15.04 -9.97 16.75
N LEU A 839 -14.12 -9.54 15.88
CA LEU A 839 -13.50 -10.39 14.86
C LEU A 839 -12.42 -11.31 15.41
N LEU A 840 -12.33 -12.48 14.81
CA LEU A 840 -11.28 -13.48 14.99
C LEU A 840 -10.92 -14.03 13.61
N ASN A 841 -9.61 -14.05 13.32
CA ASN A 841 -9.07 -14.84 12.22
C ASN A 841 -8.31 -16.04 12.78
N VAL A 842 -8.49 -17.23 12.21
CA VAL A 842 -7.75 -18.43 12.59
C VAL A 842 -7.16 -19.08 11.36
N GLN A 843 -5.87 -19.41 11.42
CA GLN A 843 -5.15 -20.13 10.38
C GLN A 843 -4.95 -21.58 10.78
N TYR A 844 -5.24 -22.49 9.87
CA TYR A 844 -5.05 -23.93 10.05
C TYR A 844 -4.19 -24.51 8.92
N ALA A 845 -3.57 -25.65 9.21
CA ALA A 845 -2.97 -26.51 8.20
C ALA A 845 -3.63 -27.89 8.26
N LEU A 846 -4.17 -28.36 7.15
CA LEU A 846 -4.73 -29.71 7.02
C LEU A 846 -3.68 -30.62 6.38
N LYS A 847 -3.25 -31.65 7.12
CA LYS A 847 -2.28 -32.63 6.64
C LYS A 847 -2.63 -34.02 7.15
N ASP A 848 -2.64 -35.01 6.25
CA ASP A 848 -2.94 -36.41 6.56
C ASP A 848 -4.24 -36.58 7.38
N ASP A 849 -5.30 -35.84 7.00
CA ASP A 849 -6.60 -35.75 7.70
C ASP A 849 -6.55 -35.20 9.14
N VAL A 850 -5.44 -34.56 9.52
CA VAL A 850 -5.27 -33.88 10.81
C VAL A 850 -5.28 -32.37 10.61
N LEU A 851 -6.21 -31.69 11.28
CA LEU A 851 -6.33 -30.23 11.28
C LEU A 851 -5.44 -29.63 12.38
N TYR A 852 -4.33 -29.02 12.00
CA TYR A 852 -3.41 -28.34 12.91
C TYR A 852 -3.75 -26.85 13.00
N VAL A 853 -3.77 -26.29 14.20
CA VAL A 853 -3.89 -24.84 14.40
C VAL A 853 -2.52 -24.19 14.25
N LEU A 854 -2.41 -23.22 13.33
CA LEU A 854 -1.19 -22.45 13.12
C LEU A 854 -1.14 -21.24 14.05
N GLU A 855 -2.14 -20.37 13.97
CA GLU A 855 -2.28 -19.16 14.79
C GLU A 855 -3.74 -18.70 14.88
N ALA A 856 -4.02 -17.84 15.86
CA ALA A 856 -5.30 -17.16 16.04
C ALA A 856 -5.06 -15.68 16.28
N ASN A 857 -5.79 -14.84 15.56
CA ASN A 857 -5.66 -13.39 15.53
C ASN A 857 -7.00 -12.77 15.96
N PRO A 858 -7.20 -12.43 17.25
CA PRO A 858 -8.48 -11.93 17.79
C PRO A 858 -8.71 -10.45 17.45
N ARG A 859 -8.62 -10.12 16.16
CA ARG A 859 -8.72 -8.80 15.55
C ARG A 859 -9.18 -8.91 14.09
N ALA A 860 -9.36 -7.78 13.42
CA ALA A 860 -9.55 -7.80 11.97
C ALA A 860 -8.31 -8.39 11.26
N SER A 861 -8.55 -9.20 10.24
CA SER A 861 -7.55 -9.71 9.30
C SER A 861 -7.65 -8.95 7.98
N ARG A 862 -6.62 -9.11 7.14
CA ARG A 862 -6.62 -8.55 5.79
C ARG A 862 -7.66 -9.17 4.87
N THR A 863 -8.16 -10.37 5.18
CA THR A 863 -9.14 -11.09 4.36
C THR A 863 -10.58 -10.63 4.59
N VAL A 864 -10.85 -9.86 5.66
CA VAL A 864 -12.20 -9.34 6.00
C VAL A 864 -12.90 -8.65 4.82
N PRO A 865 -12.26 -7.74 4.05
CA PRO A 865 -12.90 -7.12 2.89
C PRO A 865 -13.25 -8.15 1.81
N PHE A 866 -12.30 -9.02 1.43
CA PHE A 866 -12.52 -10.09 0.44
C PHE A 866 -13.69 -10.99 0.83
N VAL A 867 -13.70 -11.48 2.08
CA VAL A 867 -14.79 -12.32 2.60
C VAL A 867 -16.11 -11.56 2.57
N SER A 868 -16.12 -10.28 2.97
CA SER A 868 -17.34 -9.46 2.99
C SER A 868 -17.93 -9.29 1.59
N LYS A 869 -17.09 -9.04 0.58
CA LYS A 869 -17.54 -8.89 -0.82
C LYS A 869 -18.00 -10.21 -1.42
N ALA A 870 -17.32 -11.32 -1.11
CA ALA A 870 -17.67 -12.63 -1.65
C ALA A 870 -18.96 -13.19 -1.04
N THR A 871 -19.21 -12.93 0.25
CA THR A 871 -20.34 -13.50 1.00
C THR A 871 -21.55 -12.57 1.10
N ALA A 872 -21.42 -11.31 0.69
CA ALA A 872 -22.41 -10.25 0.88
C ALA A 872 -22.68 -9.92 2.37
N VAL A 873 -21.76 -10.25 3.27
CA VAL A 873 -21.89 -10.00 4.71
C VAL A 873 -20.87 -8.95 5.16
N PRO A 874 -21.30 -7.77 5.66
CA PRO A 874 -20.38 -6.71 6.05
C PRO A 874 -19.77 -6.98 7.44
N LEU A 875 -18.75 -7.85 7.50
CA LEU A 875 -18.16 -8.34 8.75
C LEU A 875 -17.60 -7.23 9.64
N ALA A 876 -16.98 -6.20 9.06
CA ALA A 876 -16.44 -5.06 9.83
C ALA A 876 -17.56 -4.22 10.48
N LYS A 877 -18.69 -4.00 9.79
CA LYS A 877 -19.86 -3.30 10.35
C LYS A 877 -20.46 -4.08 11.53
N ALA A 878 -20.63 -5.39 11.36
CA ALA A 878 -21.10 -6.29 12.41
C ALA A 878 -20.15 -6.29 13.62
N CYS A 879 -18.83 -6.37 13.37
CA CYS A 879 -17.80 -6.32 14.41
C CYS A 879 -17.91 -5.05 15.27
N ALA A 880 -18.02 -3.88 14.65
CA ALA A 880 -18.11 -2.61 15.36
C ALA A 880 -19.33 -2.56 16.31
N ARG A 881 -20.47 -3.13 15.89
CA ARG A 881 -21.69 -3.24 16.72
C ARG A 881 -21.49 -4.22 17.88
N VAL A 882 -20.87 -5.38 17.63
CA VAL A 882 -20.55 -6.39 18.65
C VAL A 882 -19.62 -5.83 19.72
N MET A 883 -18.59 -5.08 19.32
CA MET A 883 -17.65 -4.46 20.26
C MET A 883 -18.34 -3.51 21.25
N LEU A 884 -19.49 -2.94 20.89
CA LEU A 884 -20.31 -2.09 21.76
C LEU A 884 -21.54 -2.79 22.35
N GLY A 885 -21.59 -4.13 22.28
CA GLY A 885 -22.54 -4.95 23.02
C GLY A 885 -23.74 -5.49 22.23
N ALA A 886 -23.80 -5.29 20.90
CA ALA A 886 -24.80 -5.98 20.09
C ALA A 886 -24.50 -7.48 20.02
N THR A 887 -25.55 -8.31 20.05
CA THR A 887 -25.43 -9.76 19.90
C THR A 887 -25.54 -10.19 18.43
N ILE A 888 -25.00 -11.34 18.08
CA ILE A 888 -25.16 -11.93 16.75
C ILE A 888 -26.64 -12.13 16.44
N ALA A 889 -27.45 -12.57 17.42
CA ALA A 889 -28.89 -12.73 17.26
C ALA A 889 -29.61 -11.42 16.88
N GLU A 890 -29.23 -10.29 17.49
CA GLU A 890 -29.76 -8.97 17.11
C GLU A 890 -29.34 -8.58 15.70
N LEU A 891 -28.06 -8.78 15.34
CA LEU A 891 -27.56 -8.46 14.01
C LEU A 891 -28.20 -9.31 12.91
N ARG A 892 -28.56 -10.56 13.20
CA ARG A 892 -29.38 -11.41 12.30
C ARG A 892 -30.79 -10.85 12.15
N ALA A 893 -31.41 -10.41 13.24
CA ALA A 893 -32.76 -9.83 13.22
C ALA A 893 -32.82 -8.48 12.49
N GLU A 894 -31.74 -7.68 12.56
CA GLU A 894 -31.57 -6.41 11.84
C GLU A 894 -31.21 -6.62 10.35
N GLY A 895 -30.86 -7.84 9.94
CA GLY A 895 -30.46 -8.16 8.57
C GLY A 895 -29.02 -7.75 8.22
N ILE A 896 -28.18 -7.43 9.22
CA ILE A 896 -26.75 -7.19 9.03
C ILE A 896 -26.02 -8.52 8.80
N LEU A 897 -26.41 -9.57 9.52
CA LEU A 897 -25.96 -10.94 9.32
C LEU A 897 -27.09 -11.76 8.69
N VAL A 898 -26.76 -12.84 7.98
CA VAL A 898 -27.77 -13.73 7.37
C VAL A 898 -28.67 -14.34 8.45
N ALA A 899 -29.94 -14.60 8.15
CA ALA A 899 -30.90 -15.06 9.15
C ALA A 899 -30.60 -16.47 9.70
N GLU A 900 -30.20 -17.39 8.82
CA GLU A 900 -29.85 -18.78 9.15
C GLU A 900 -28.52 -19.18 8.50
N GLY A 901 -27.75 -20.04 9.17
CA GLY A 901 -26.43 -20.43 8.70
C GLY A 901 -25.40 -19.30 8.81
N ASP A 902 -24.28 -19.46 8.11
CA ASP A 902 -23.16 -18.51 8.03
C ASP A 902 -22.21 -18.94 6.88
N GLY A 903 -21.00 -18.35 6.80
CA GLY A 903 -19.99 -18.62 5.78
C GLY A 903 -19.40 -20.04 5.73
N ALA A 904 -19.72 -20.92 6.69
CA ALA A 904 -19.39 -22.35 6.60
C ALA A 904 -20.57 -23.21 6.09
N SER A 905 -21.71 -22.59 5.79
CA SER A 905 -22.96 -23.24 5.34
C SER A 905 -23.29 -22.88 3.89
N VAL A 906 -22.31 -23.06 3.00
CA VAL A 906 -22.37 -22.54 1.62
C VAL A 906 -23.28 -23.39 0.72
N ALA A 907 -24.12 -22.73 -0.07
CA ALA A 907 -25.00 -23.40 -1.02
C ALA A 907 -24.20 -24.14 -2.12
N PRO A 908 -24.65 -25.31 -2.64
CA PRO A 908 -23.89 -26.09 -3.63
C PRO A 908 -23.54 -25.36 -4.93
N ASN A 909 -24.33 -24.35 -5.30
CA ASN A 909 -24.13 -23.53 -6.49
C ASN A 909 -23.75 -22.09 -6.12
N ALA A 910 -23.13 -21.89 -4.95
CA ALA A 910 -22.56 -20.60 -4.61
C ALA A 910 -21.42 -20.27 -5.59
N PRO A 911 -21.27 -18.99 -5.96
CA PRO A 911 -20.15 -18.55 -6.76
C PRO A 911 -18.83 -18.81 -6.03
N ILE A 912 -17.76 -19.04 -6.80
CA ILE A 912 -16.40 -19.15 -6.32
C ILE A 912 -15.73 -17.78 -6.47
N ALA A 913 -15.23 -17.25 -5.37
CA ALA A 913 -14.36 -16.10 -5.29
C ALA A 913 -12.91 -16.58 -5.14
N VAL A 914 -12.00 -16.04 -5.93
CA VAL A 914 -10.56 -16.28 -5.83
C VAL A 914 -9.87 -14.96 -5.59
N LYS A 915 -9.13 -14.86 -4.48
CA LYS A 915 -8.19 -13.77 -4.22
C LYS A 915 -6.82 -14.16 -4.77
N GLU A 916 -6.14 -13.21 -5.41
CA GLU A 916 -4.75 -13.34 -5.84
C GLU A 916 -3.93 -12.14 -5.34
N ALA A 917 -2.69 -12.38 -4.92
CA ALA A 917 -1.78 -11.35 -4.43
C ALA A 917 -1.01 -10.70 -5.57
N VAL A 918 -0.54 -9.45 -5.38
CA VAL A 918 0.33 -8.73 -6.33
C VAL A 918 1.69 -8.41 -5.68
N LEU A 919 2.77 -8.82 -6.35
CA LEU A 919 4.13 -8.82 -5.81
C LEU A 919 5.01 -7.71 -6.43
N PRO A 920 5.81 -6.98 -5.63
CA PRO A 920 6.57 -5.81 -6.09
C PRO A 920 7.97 -6.14 -6.64
N PHE A 921 8.26 -7.39 -7.02
CA PHE A 921 9.63 -7.83 -7.34
C PHE A 921 10.30 -6.98 -8.43
N HIS A 922 9.54 -6.46 -9.40
CA HIS A 922 10.06 -5.59 -10.46
C HIS A 922 10.67 -4.26 -9.97
N ARG A 923 10.33 -3.81 -8.75
CA ARG A 923 10.80 -2.56 -8.14
C ARG A 923 12.10 -2.69 -7.38
N PHE A 924 12.44 -3.91 -6.94
CA PHE A 924 13.60 -4.14 -6.08
C PHE A 924 14.72 -4.84 -6.86
N ARG A 925 15.78 -4.09 -7.14
CA ARG A 925 17.00 -4.59 -7.80
C ARG A 925 18.18 -4.48 -6.85
N LYS A 926 19.20 -5.30 -7.08
CA LYS A 926 20.50 -5.18 -6.42
C LYS A 926 21.30 -4.04 -7.04
N ALA A 927 22.38 -3.63 -6.37
CA ALA A 927 23.25 -2.54 -6.82
C ALA A 927 23.92 -2.80 -8.19
N ASP A 928 24.07 -4.06 -8.60
CA ASP A 928 24.59 -4.46 -9.91
C ASP A 928 23.52 -4.46 -11.03
N GLY A 929 22.28 -4.07 -10.70
CA GLY A 929 21.15 -4.04 -11.63
C GLY A 929 20.38 -5.36 -11.77
N SER A 930 20.86 -6.45 -11.17
CA SER A 930 20.15 -7.74 -11.16
C SER A 930 18.91 -7.73 -10.25
N GLN A 931 17.93 -8.59 -10.52
CA GLN A 931 16.69 -8.67 -9.74
C GLN A 931 16.91 -9.33 -8.37
N VAL A 932 16.14 -8.96 -7.35
CA VAL A 932 16.07 -9.75 -6.10
C VAL A 932 15.31 -11.06 -6.34
N ASP A 933 15.51 -12.07 -5.47
CA ASP A 933 14.85 -13.37 -5.63
C ASP A 933 13.33 -13.23 -5.50
N SER A 934 12.63 -13.61 -6.57
CA SER A 934 11.17 -13.57 -6.70
C SER A 934 10.50 -14.79 -6.05
N LEU A 935 11.12 -15.37 -5.01
CA LEU A 935 10.63 -16.57 -4.34
C LEU A 935 9.66 -16.21 -3.20
N LEU A 936 8.52 -16.90 -3.20
CA LEU A 936 7.55 -16.91 -2.11
C LEU A 936 8.09 -17.67 -0.91
N GLY A 937 7.66 -17.29 0.29
CA GLY A 937 8.10 -17.95 1.52
C GLY A 937 7.24 -17.55 2.72
N PRO A 938 7.71 -17.85 3.94
CA PRO A 938 6.93 -17.62 5.15
C PRO A 938 6.83 -16.15 5.55
N GLU A 939 7.59 -15.26 4.89
CA GLU A 939 7.49 -13.81 5.06
C GLU A 939 6.74 -13.18 3.88
N MET A 940 5.69 -12.39 4.20
CA MET A 940 4.87 -11.68 3.22
C MET A 940 5.65 -10.60 2.48
N LYS A 941 5.46 -10.50 1.16
CA LYS A 941 6.08 -9.51 0.27
C LYS A 941 5.10 -8.77 -0.65
N SER A 942 3.86 -9.23 -0.78
CA SER A 942 2.83 -8.61 -1.61
C SER A 942 2.41 -7.22 -1.11
N THR A 943 2.02 -6.36 -2.06
CA THR A 943 1.57 -4.99 -1.77
C THR A 943 0.06 -4.80 -1.85
N GLY A 944 -0.63 -5.69 -2.56
CA GLY A 944 -2.07 -5.61 -2.76
C GLY A 944 -2.65 -6.93 -3.27
N GLU A 945 -3.95 -6.91 -3.55
CA GLU A 945 -4.72 -8.09 -3.95
C GLU A 945 -5.79 -7.75 -4.99
N VAL A 946 -6.22 -8.77 -5.72
CA VAL A 946 -7.36 -8.73 -6.65
C VAL A 946 -8.32 -9.87 -6.36
N MET A 947 -9.56 -9.72 -6.80
CA MET A 947 -10.58 -10.76 -6.70
C MET A 947 -11.12 -11.10 -8.09
N GLY A 948 -11.15 -12.40 -8.41
CA GLY A 948 -11.92 -12.96 -9.50
C GLY A 948 -13.12 -13.72 -8.96
N ILE A 949 -14.31 -13.49 -9.50
CA ILE A 949 -15.53 -14.19 -9.07
C ILE A 949 -16.32 -14.73 -10.25
N ASP A 950 -16.68 -16.01 -10.17
CA ASP A 950 -17.55 -16.64 -11.16
C ASP A 950 -18.26 -17.89 -10.59
N SER A 951 -19.00 -18.59 -11.44
CA SER A 951 -19.74 -19.81 -11.11
C SER A 951 -18.87 -21.05 -10.90
N ASP A 952 -17.62 -21.04 -11.37
CA ASP A 952 -16.66 -22.13 -11.22
C ASP A 952 -15.25 -21.62 -10.94
N PHE A 953 -14.42 -22.49 -10.33
CA PHE A 953 -13.08 -22.15 -9.90
C PHE A 953 -12.15 -21.76 -11.06
N GLY A 954 -12.19 -22.46 -12.20
CA GLY A 954 -11.31 -22.18 -13.33
C GLY A 954 -11.53 -20.78 -13.89
N THR A 955 -12.80 -20.40 -14.07
CA THR A 955 -13.18 -19.06 -14.54
C THR A 955 -12.83 -17.98 -13.51
N ALA A 956 -13.10 -18.20 -12.23
CA ALA A 956 -12.75 -17.26 -11.16
C ALA A 956 -11.23 -17.05 -11.04
N PHE A 957 -10.45 -18.13 -11.13
CA PHE A 957 -8.98 -18.08 -11.14
C PHE A 957 -8.44 -17.38 -12.39
N ALA A 958 -8.99 -17.63 -13.58
CA ALA A 958 -8.58 -16.92 -14.80
C ALA A 958 -8.81 -15.40 -14.71
N LYS A 959 -9.91 -14.98 -14.08
CA LYS A 959 -10.17 -13.56 -13.78
C LYS A 959 -9.15 -13.00 -12.80
N SER A 960 -8.87 -13.67 -11.68
CA SER A 960 -7.90 -13.18 -10.69
C SER A 960 -6.49 -13.05 -11.31
N GLN A 961 -6.04 -14.02 -12.10
CA GLN A 961 -4.76 -13.94 -12.82
C GLN A 961 -4.73 -12.76 -13.80
N THR A 962 -5.79 -12.60 -14.60
CA THR A 962 -5.89 -11.49 -15.56
C THR A 962 -5.80 -10.13 -14.87
N ALA A 963 -6.42 -10.00 -13.68
CA ALA A 963 -6.38 -8.78 -12.90
C ALA A 963 -5.02 -8.51 -12.22
N ALA A 964 -4.27 -9.54 -11.84
CA ALA A 964 -2.99 -9.40 -11.12
C ALA A 964 -1.78 -9.27 -12.05
N TYR A 965 -1.67 -10.14 -13.06
CA TYR A 965 -0.45 -10.34 -13.84
C TYR A 965 -0.68 -10.36 -15.37
N GLY A 966 -1.92 -10.21 -15.81
CA GLY A 966 -2.33 -10.41 -17.20
C GLY A 966 -2.85 -11.82 -17.44
N SER A 967 -3.47 -12.03 -18.61
CA SER A 967 -4.12 -13.30 -18.91
C SER A 967 -3.12 -14.44 -19.07
N LEU A 968 -3.45 -15.61 -18.52
CA LEU A 968 -2.73 -16.84 -18.80
C LEU A 968 -2.73 -17.14 -20.31
N PRO A 969 -1.64 -17.70 -20.86
CA PRO A 969 -1.57 -17.98 -22.29
C PRO A 969 -2.61 -19.03 -22.70
N SER A 970 -3.19 -18.86 -23.89
CA SER A 970 -4.14 -19.83 -24.49
C SER A 970 -3.45 -20.85 -25.40
N GLY A 971 -2.15 -20.72 -25.63
CA GLY A 971 -1.31 -21.59 -26.46
C GLY A 971 0.15 -21.15 -26.39
N GLY A 972 1.04 -21.83 -27.11
CA GLY A 972 2.47 -21.49 -27.15
C GLY A 972 3.36 -22.53 -26.47
N THR A 973 4.41 -22.08 -25.79
CA THR A 973 5.45 -22.94 -25.21
C THR A 973 5.51 -22.82 -23.69
N VAL A 974 5.43 -23.95 -22.98
CA VAL A 974 5.61 -24.02 -21.52
C VAL A 974 6.96 -24.65 -21.18
N PHE A 975 7.73 -23.99 -20.31
CA PHE A 975 8.94 -24.55 -19.72
C PHE A 975 8.65 -25.16 -18.34
N VAL A 976 9.10 -26.39 -18.11
CA VAL A 976 8.82 -27.18 -16.89
C VAL A 976 10.12 -27.69 -16.25
N SER A 977 10.37 -27.32 -15.00
CA SER A 977 11.53 -27.81 -14.23
C SER A 977 11.17 -27.96 -12.76
N VAL A 978 11.07 -29.19 -12.27
CA VAL A 978 10.39 -29.49 -10.99
C VAL A 978 11.26 -30.33 -10.06
N ALA A 979 11.11 -30.12 -8.76
CA ALA A 979 11.74 -30.95 -7.73
C ALA A 979 11.27 -32.42 -7.82
N ASN A 980 12.11 -33.35 -7.38
CA ASN A 980 11.81 -34.78 -7.47
C ASN A 980 10.52 -35.18 -6.72
N ARG A 981 10.21 -34.53 -5.59
CA ARG A 981 8.98 -34.78 -4.82
C ARG A 981 7.70 -34.44 -5.60
N ASP A 982 7.76 -33.41 -6.44
CA ASP A 982 6.61 -32.88 -7.17
C ASP A 982 6.34 -33.58 -8.50
N LYS A 983 7.35 -34.32 -9.01
CA LYS A 983 7.30 -34.99 -10.32
C LYS A 983 6.04 -35.84 -10.51
N ARG A 984 5.59 -36.55 -9.48
CA ARG A 984 4.41 -37.41 -9.55
C ARG A 984 3.13 -36.61 -9.78
N SER A 985 2.97 -35.51 -9.05
CA SER A 985 1.74 -34.70 -9.04
C SER A 985 1.62 -33.85 -10.30
N LEU A 986 2.74 -33.45 -10.91
CA LEU A 986 2.76 -32.58 -12.10
C LEU A 986 2.59 -33.31 -13.45
N VAL A 987 2.56 -34.66 -13.48
CA VAL A 987 2.36 -35.40 -14.74
C VAL A 987 1.05 -35.00 -15.43
N PHE A 988 -0.06 -34.98 -14.69
CA PHE A 988 -1.39 -34.72 -15.27
C PHE A 988 -1.57 -33.25 -15.69
N PRO A 989 -1.22 -32.23 -14.87
CA PRO A 989 -1.25 -30.84 -15.30
C PRO A 989 -0.46 -30.60 -16.59
N VAL A 990 0.79 -31.08 -16.65
CA VAL A 990 1.64 -30.90 -17.85
C VAL A 990 1.12 -31.69 -19.05
N LYS A 991 0.59 -32.90 -18.82
CA LYS A 991 -0.09 -33.65 -19.88
C LYS A 991 -1.26 -32.86 -20.45
N ARG A 992 -2.06 -32.22 -19.58
CA ARG A 992 -3.21 -31.44 -20.02
C ARG A 992 -2.81 -30.26 -20.88
N LEU A 993 -1.75 -29.53 -20.51
CA LEU A 993 -1.18 -28.48 -21.36
C LEU A 993 -0.74 -29.01 -22.73
N ALA A 994 -0.04 -30.14 -22.77
CA ALA A 994 0.35 -30.76 -24.04
C ALA A 994 -0.88 -31.18 -24.88
N ASP A 995 -1.94 -31.72 -24.24
CA ASP A 995 -3.19 -32.08 -24.92
C ASP A 995 -3.97 -30.84 -25.42
N LEU A 996 -3.78 -29.67 -24.80
CA LEU A 996 -4.29 -28.37 -25.27
C LEU A 996 -3.42 -27.75 -26.38
N GLY A 997 -2.31 -28.39 -26.76
CA GLY A 997 -1.47 -27.99 -27.89
C GLY A 997 -0.22 -27.19 -27.52
N PHE A 998 0.11 -27.06 -26.23
CA PHE A 998 1.35 -26.41 -25.82
C PHE A 998 2.59 -27.24 -26.20
N ARG A 999 3.63 -26.57 -26.69
CA ARG A 999 4.98 -27.14 -26.80
C ARG A 999 5.60 -27.19 -25.40
N VAL A 1000 6.19 -28.32 -25.01
CA VAL A 1000 6.78 -28.49 -23.66
C VAL A 1000 8.31 -28.51 -23.74
N LEU A 1001 8.95 -27.57 -23.07
CA LEU A 1001 10.40 -27.55 -22.81
C LEU A 1001 10.65 -28.02 -21.37
N ALA A 1002 11.70 -28.79 -21.12
CA ALA A 1002 12.01 -29.24 -19.76
C ALA A 1002 13.51 -29.48 -19.53
N THR A 1003 13.94 -29.39 -18.27
CA THR A 1003 15.28 -29.87 -17.86
C THR A 1003 15.37 -31.38 -17.97
N GLU A 1004 16.57 -31.92 -18.21
CA GLU A 1004 16.80 -33.35 -18.50
C GLU A 1004 16.04 -34.31 -17.57
N GLY A 1005 16.20 -34.14 -16.25
CA GLY A 1005 15.55 -35.02 -15.28
C GLY A 1005 14.03 -34.88 -15.21
N THR A 1006 13.48 -33.73 -15.61
CA THR A 1006 12.02 -33.52 -15.76
C THR A 1006 11.53 -34.12 -17.07
N ALA A 1007 12.26 -33.91 -18.16
CA ALA A 1007 11.95 -34.44 -19.48
C ALA A 1007 11.93 -35.98 -19.52
N GLU A 1008 12.86 -36.64 -18.83
CA GLU A 1008 12.88 -38.11 -18.70
C GLU A 1008 11.58 -38.64 -18.09
N MET A 1009 11.09 -37.97 -17.04
CA MET A 1009 9.85 -38.33 -16.36
C MET A 1009 8.63 -38.08 -17.27
N LEU A 1010 8.55 -36.94 -17.94
CA LEU A 1010 7.44 -36.60 -18.83
C LEU A 1010 7.35 -37.56 -20.03
N ARG A 1011 8.48 -37.85 -20.69
CA ARG A 1011 8.55 -38.78 -21.84
C ARG A 1011 8.15 -40.20 -21.48
N ARG A 1012 8.52 -40.68 -20.28
CA ARG A 1012 8.08 -42.00 -19.77
C ARG A 1012 6.57 -42.10 -19.58
N ASN A 1013 5.90 -40.97 -19.34
CA ASN A 1013 4.45 -40.87 -19.25
C ASN A 1013 3.78 -40.51 -20.59
N GLY A 1014 4.52 -40.59 -21.70
CA GLY A 1014 4.00 -40.36 -23.05
C GLY A 1014 3.78 -38.89 -23.42
N ILE A 1015 4.36 -37.96 -22.66
CA ILE A 1015 4.27 -36.52 -22.93
C ILE A 1015 5.47 -36.11 -23.79
N PRO A 1016 5.27 -35.64 -25.04
CA PRO A 1016 6.37 -35.13 -25.86
C PRO A 1016 6.93 -33.85 -25.23
N CYS A 1017 8.25 -33.79 -25.04
CA CYS A 1017 8.93 -32.59 -24.57
C CYS A 1017 10.35 -32.50 -25.13
N GLU A 1018 10.85 -31.29 -25.28
CA GLU A 1018 12.22 -30.99 -25.70
C GLU A 1018 13.10 -30.69 -24.48
N VAL A 1019 14.37 -31.05 -24.56
CA VAL A 1019 15.32 -30.86 -23.44
C VAL A 1019 16.07 -29.56 -23.66
N VAL A 1020 16.14 -28.73 -22.62
CA VAL A 1020 17.04 -27.57 -22.53
C VAL A 1020 18.10 -27.82 -21.45
N ARG A 1021 19.29 -27.22 -21.62
CA ARG A 1021 20.36 -27.32 -20.62
C ARG A 1021 20.08 -26.44 -19.41
N LYS A 1022 20.76 -26.74 -18.30
CA LYS A 1022 20.82 -25.84 -17.14
C LYS A 1022 21.66 -24.60 -17.47
N ASN A 1023 21.39 -23.48 -16.79
CA ASN A 1023 22.06 -22.21 -17.08
C ASN A 1023 23.55 -22.26 -16.75
N PHE A 1024 23.93 -22.91 -15.64
CA PHE A 1024 25.34 -23.11 -15.27
C PHE A 1024 26.11 -24.10 -16.18
N GLU A 1025 25.43 -24.88 -17.02
CA GLU A 1025 26.08 -25.89 -17.87
C GLU A 1025 26.56 -25.27 -19.18
N GLU A 1026 27.83 -25.49 -19.53
CA GLU A 1026 28.38 -25.08 -20.83
C GLU A 1026 27.73 -25.88 -22.00
N PRO A 1027 27.47 -25.24 -23.16
CA PRO A 1027 27.05 -25.92 -24.37
C PRO A 1027 28.10 -26.95 -24.82
N SER A 1028 27.68 -28.15 -25.25
CA SER A 1028 28.57 -29.17 -25.80
C SER A 1028 27.86 -29.99 -26.88
N PRO A 1029 28.57 -30.79 -27.71
CA PRO A 1029 27.92 -31.62 -28.72
C PRO A 1029 26.87 -32.60 -28.18
N ASP A 1030 27.00 -32.97 -26.90
CA ASP A 1030 26.12 -33.92 -26.20
C ASP A 1030 25.04 -33.23 -25.35
N ARG A 1031 25.01 -31.90 -25.30
CA ARG A 1031 24.05 -31.10 -24.52
C ARG A 1031 23.34 -30.07 -25.41
N PRO A 1032 22.06 -29.74 -25.16
CA PRO A 1032 21.38 -28.69 -25.91
C PRO A 1032 22.16 -27.37 -25.86
N ALA A 1033 22.22 -26.64 -26.99
CA ALA A 1033 22.90 -25.34 -27.04
C ALA A 1033 22.18 -24.29 -26.18
N MET A 1034 20.84 -24.33 -26.17
CA MET A 1034 19.97 -23.37 -25.51
C MET A 1034 19.66 -23.78 -24.07
N SER A 1035 19.85 -22.85 -23.13
CA SER A 1035 19.36 -22.99 -21.75
C SER A 1035 17.92 -22.49 -21.62
N ALA A 1036 17.28 -22.79 -20.49
CA ALA A 1036 15.96 -22.24 -20.17
C ALA A 1036 15.98 -20.69 -20.12
N VAL A 1037 17.05 -20.10 -19.58
CA VAL A 1037 17.20 -18.63 -19.49
C VAL A 1037 17.36 -18.02 -20.89
N ASP A 1038 18.11 -18.68 -21.77
CA ASP A 1038 18.25 -18.23 -23.17
C ASP A 1038 16.90 -18.26 -23.90
N ALA A 1039 16.13 -19.35 -23.73
CA ALA A 1039 14.81 -19.50 -24.35
C ALA A 1039 13.82 -18.43 -23.87
N ILE A 1040 13.82 -18.13 -22.57
CA ILE A 1040 13.02 -17.05 -21.98
C ILE A 1040 13.41 -15.70 -22.57
N LYS A 1041 14.71 -15.38 -22.60
CA LYS A 1041 15.22 -14.10 -23.15
C LYS A 1041 14.97 -13.96 -24.65
N ALA A 1042 14.91 -15.07 -25.39
CA ALA A 1042 14.59 -15.11 -26.81
C ALA A 1042 13.09 -14.99 -27.11
N GLY A 1043 12.21 -14.97 -26.09
CA GLY A 1043 10.77 -14.96 -26.27
C GLY A 1043 10.20 -16.28 -26.79
N GLU A 1044 10.90 -17.40 -26.55
CA GLU A 1044 10.45 -18.75 -26.96
C GLU A 1044 9.59 -19.46 -25.90
N VAL A 1045 9.32 -18.80 -24.77
CA VAL A 1045 8.57 -19.36 -23.63
C VAL A 1045 7.44 -18.42 -23.25
N ASP A 1046 6.22 -18.95 -23.15
CA ASP A 1046 5.02 -18.21 -22.80
C ASP A 1046 4.56 -18.48 -21.35
N MET A 1047 5.07 -19.55 -20.72
CA MET A 1047 4.79 -19.88 -19.32
C MET A 1047 5.91 -20.71 -18.71
N VAL A 1048 6.22 -20.46 -17.43
CA VAL A 1048 7.20 -21.22 -16.65
C VAL A 1048 6.52 -21.94 -15.49
N ILE A 1049 6.80 -23.23 -15.32
CA ILE A 1049 6.47 -24.02 -14.14
C ILE A 1049 7.79 -24.46 -13.49
N ASN A 1050 8.15 -23.85 -12.35
CA ASN A 1050 9.39 -24.13 -11.65
C ASN A 1050 9.21 -24.33 -10.14
N THR A 1051 9.20 -25.59 -9.67
CA THR A 1051 9.13 -25.86 -8.23
C THR A 1051 10.53 -25.89 -7.58
N PRO A 1052 10.77 -25.14 -6.48
CA PRO A 1052 12.09 -25.02 -5.85
C PRO A 1052 12.50 -26.28 -5.07
N TYR A 1053 13.81 -26.45 -4.83
CA TYR A 1053 14.39 -27.55 -4.03
C TYR A 1053 15.17 -27.00 -2.82
N GLY A 1054 14.87 -27.48 -1.61
CA GLY A 1054 15.28 -26.91 -0.31
C GLY A 1054 16.71 -27.16 0.19
N ASN A 1055 17.76 -27.13 -0.67
CA ASN A 1055 19.16 -27.12 -0.20
C ASN A 1055 20.04 -26.15 -1.01
N SER A 1056 21.14 -25.68 -0.41
CA SER A 1056 22.03 -24.60 -0.88
C SER A 1056 22.84 -24.83 -2.18
N GLY A 1057 22.74 -26.01 -2.80
CA GLY A 1057 23.53 -26.39 -4.00
C GLY A 1057 22.93 -26.04 -5.38
N PRO A 1058 21.59 -26.10 -5.60
CA PRO A 1058 20.95 -25.76 -6.89
C PRO A 1058 20.38 -24.33 -6.98
N ARG A 1059 20.60 -23.47 -5.96
CA ARG A 1059 19.97 -22.14 -5.87
C ARG A 1059 20.23 -21.25 -7.09
N ILE A 1060 21.37 -21.39 -7.78
CA ILE A 1060 21.75 -20.51 -8.90
C ILE A 1060 20.76 -20.66 -10.05
N ASP A 1061 20.50 -21.88 -10.51
CA ASP A 1061 19.78 -22.08 -11.77
C ASP A 1061 18.28 -21.75 -11.70
N GLY A 1062 17.61 -22.21 -10.63
CA GLY A 1062 16.19 -21.90 -10.43
C GLY A 1062 15.96 -20.40 -10.20
N TYR A 1063 16.87 -19.74 -9.48
CA TYR A 1063 16.85 -18.30 -9.30
C TYR A 1063 16.96 -17.54 -10.62
N GLU A 1064 17.92 -17.90 -11.47
CA GLU A 1064 18.11 -17.28 -12.78
C GLU A 1064 16.88 -17.47 -13.69
N ILE A 1065 16.27 -18.65 -13.68
CA ILE A 1065 15.05 -18.94 -14.45
C ILE A 1065 13.88 -18.06 -14.01
N ARG A 1066 13.59 -17.99 -12.70
CA ARG A 1066 12.48 -17.19 -12.18
C ARG A 1066 12.72 -15.70 -12.41
N SER A 1067 13.95 -15.23 -12.18
CA SER A 1067 14.34 -13.84 -12.41
C SER A 1067 14.19 -13.46 -13.89
N ALA A 1068 14.56 -14.36 -14.81
CA ALA A 1068 14.37 -14.15 -16.23
C ALA A 1068 12.88 -14.11 -16.62
N ALA A 1069 12.05 -15.01 -16.09
CA ALA A 1069 10.61 -15.03 -16.35
C ALA A 1069 9.92 -13.75 -15.88
N VAL A 1070 10.20 -13.31 -14.64
CA VAL A 1070 9.67 -12.05 -14.09
C VAL A 1070 10.14 -10.84 -14.92
N SER A 1071 11.41 -10.82 -15.33
CA SER A 1071 11.95 -9.73 -16.15
C SER A 1071 11.30 -9.66 -17.55
N ALA A 1072 10.91 -10.82 -18.10
CA ALA A 1072 10.24 -10.94 -19.38
C ALA A 1072 8.70 -10.84 -19.27
N SER A 1073 8.14 -10.60 -18.08
CA SER A 1073 6.70 -10.61 -17.82
C SER A 1073 5.99 -11.90 -18.25
N ILE A 1074 6.68 -13.04 -18.12
CA ILE A 1074 6.14 -14.37 -18.41
C ILE A 1074 5.57 -14.97 -17.11
N PRO A 1075 4.33 -15.49 -17.10
CA PRO A 1075 3.74 -16.17 -15.95
C PRO A 1075 4.66 -17.26 -15.41
N CYS A 1076 5.00 -17.17 -14.12
CA CYS A 1076 5.92 -18.09 -13.45
C CYS A 1076 5.22 -18.74 -12.25
N VAL A 1077 4.92 -20.02 -12.37
CA VAL A 1077 4.22 -20.79 -11.33
C VAL A 1077 5.23 -21.64 -10.56
N THR A 1078 5.25 -21.48 -9.24
CA THR A 1078 6.27 -22.12 -8.37
C THR A 1078 5.77 -23.27 -7.51
N THR A 1079 4.48 -23.60 -7.58
CA THR A 1079 3.83 -24.64 -6.77
C THR A 1079 3.07 -25.65 -7.64
N VAL A 1080 2.83 -26.85 -7.09
CA VAL A 1080 2.08 -27.92 -7.79
C VAL A 1080 0.61 -27.56 -7.95
N GLN A 1081 0.03 -27.02 -6.88
CA GLN A 1081 -1.35 -26.60 -6.78
C GLN A 1081 -1.60 -25.40 -7.70
N GLY A 1082 -0.71 -24.39 -7.68
CA GLY A 1082 -0.77 -23.26 -8.60
C GLY A 1082 -0.69 -23.71 -10.06
N ALA A 1083 0.10 -24.73 -10.39
CA ALA A 1083 0.17 -25.26 -11.76
C ALA A 1083 -1.16 -25.90 -12.17
N SER A 1084 -1.81 -26.62 -11.25
CA SER A 1084 -3.13 -27.22 -11.49
C SER A 1084 -4.23 -26.17 -11.63
N ALA A 1085 -4.18 -25.10 -10.83
CA ALA A 1085 -5.10 -23.97 -10.93
C ALA A 1085 -4.92 -23.20 -12.25
N ALA A 1086 -3.67 -22.93 -12.65
CA ALA A 1086 -3.35 -22.29 -13.92
C ALA A 1086 -3.86 -23.08 -15.12
N VAL A 1087 -3.75 -24.41 -15.11
CA VAL A 1087 -4.32 -25.26 -16.18
C VAL A 1087 -5.84 -25.09 -16.28
N GLN A 1088 -6.56 -25.09 -15.15
CA GLN A 1088 -8.02 -24.88 -15.14
C GLN A 1088 -8.39 -23.48 -15.65
N GLY A 1089 -7.60 -22.45 -15.29
CA GLY A 1089 -7.77 -21.10 -15.80
C GLY A 1089 -7.54 -20.99 -17.31
N ILE A 1090 -6.53 -21.66 -17.83
CA ILE A 1090 -6.24 -21.74 -19.28
C ILE A 1090 -7.40 -22.43 -20.02
N GLU A 1091 -7.93 -23.53 -19.47
CA GLU A 1091 -9.09 -24.20 -20.05
C GLU A 1091 -10.31 -23.28 -20.13
N ALA A 1092 -10.61 -22.55 -19.05
CA ALA A 1092 -11.69 -21.56 -19.03
C ALA A 1092 -11.46 -20.45 -20.07
N GLY A 1093 -10.23 -19.94 -20.18
CA GLY A 1093 -9.85 -18.96 -21.20
C GLY A 1093 -10.06 -19.46 -22.63
N ILE A 1094 -9.72 -20.72 -22.93
CA ILE A 1094 -9.90 -21.34 -24.24
C ILE A 1094 -11.38 -21.57 -24.57
N ARG A 1095 -12.23 -21.90 -23.59
CA ARG A 1095 -13.69 -22.05 -23.81
C ARG A 1095 -14.35 -20.74 -24.22
N GLY A 1096 -13.84 -19.60 -23.77
CA GLY A 1096 -14.31 -18.26 -24.15
C GLY A 1096 -15.62 -17.82 -23.48
N ASP A 1097 -16.02 -18.47 -22.38
CA ASP A 1097 -17.26 -18.24 -21.64
C ASP A 1097 -17.12 -17.25 -20.45
N ILE A 1098 -15.95 -16.61 -20.30
CA ILE A 1098 -15.68 -15.66 -19.20
C ILE A 1098 -16.54 -14.39 -19.37
N GLY A 1099 -17.56 -14.21 -18.55
CA GLY A 1099 -18.45 -13.04 -18.54
C GLY A 1099 -18.07 -11.97 -17.50
N VAL A 1100 -18.98 -11.01 -17.29
CA VAL A 1100 -18.90 -10.00 -16.20
C VAL A 1100 -20.17 -10.03 -15.36
N ARG A 1101 -20.04 -9.76 -14.05
CA ARG A 1101 -21.18 -9.65 -13.14
C ARG A 1101 -20.96 -8.57 -12.09
N SER A 1102 -21.99 -7.78 -11.80
CA SER A 1102 -21.93 -6.81 -10.70
C SER A 1102 -22.11 -7.49 -9.33
N LEU A 1103 -21.55 -6.90 -8.28
CA LEU A 1103 -21.75 -7.35 -6.89
C LEU A 1103 -23.22 -7.27 -6.48
N GLN A 1104 -23.97 -6.26 -6.93
CA GLN A 1104 -25.40 -6.11 -6.62
C GLN A 1104 -26.20 -7.30 -7.15
N GLU A 1105 -25.94 -7.75 -8.38
CA GLU A 1105 -26.55 -8.97 -8.93
C GLU A 1105 -26.15 -10.21 -8.14
N LEU A 1106 -24.85 -10.34 -7.86
CA LEU A 1106 -24.31 -11.47 -7.11
C LEU A 1106 -24.97 -11.58 -5.72
N HIS A 1107 -25.02 -10.47 -4.99
CA HIS A 1107 -25.54 -10.39 -3.63
C HIS A 1107 -27.05 -10.61 -3.60
N SER A 1108 -27.80 -10.14 -4.61
CA SER A 1108 -29.22 -10.45 -4.73
C SER A 1108 -29.50 -11.96 -4.86
N GLN A 1109 -28.67 -12.68 -5.64
CA GLN A 1109 -28.79 -14.14 -5.80
C GLN A 1109 -28.41 -14.93 -4.55
N LEU A 1110 -27.54 -14.35 -3.70
CA LEU A 1110 -27.19 -14.92 -2.41
C LEU A 1110 -28.28 -14.68 -1.37
N ALA A 1111 -28.98 -13.54 -1.43
CA ALA A 1111 -30.07 -13.20 -0.50
C ALA A 1111 -31.40 -13.94 -0.78
N GLU A 1112 -31.66 -14.34 -2.03
CA GLU A 1112 -32.85 -15.13 -2.41
C GLU A 1112 -32.79 -16.61 -1.97
N LYS A 1113 -31.64 -17.08 -1.48
CA LYS A 1113 -31.37 -18.47 -1.09
C LYS A 1113 -31.14 -18.58 0.41
#